data_AF-A0A151BB04-F1
#
_entry.id   AF-A0A151BB04-F1
#
_cell.length_a   1.000
_cell.length_b   1.000
_cell.length_c   1.000
_cell.angle_alpha   90.00
_cell.angle_beta   90.00
_cell.angle_gamma   90.00
#
_symmetry.space_group_name_H-M   'P 1'
#
loop_
_entity.id
_entity.type
_entity.pdbx_description
1 polymer ?
#
loop_
_entity_poly.entity_id
_entity_poly.type
_entity_poly.pdbx_seq_one_letter_code
_entity_poly.pdbx_strand_id
1 'polypeptide(L)'
;MVNAGEIPDEQKNWKWEPYGPRVDTYLMPIYLDYDAQLMAFKKGEIDTSFIQAARVDEVKDDPNIYLLSYQTFNLQFLGINTALYPWNYTAIRQAVAHLIDRDWIVREIYHGFGYPVDAPIPPAFGDWSNPNVTSYAYSKELAKKVLLDAGFTYDEAAGKWYDPSGREIPEFYVQVPPAEQAPWLYQEAQHIVEDANDIGLPLKVEAIEFQALVSQIYSRTFKSFILYLGWGRQPTLAYELFRTGGSWNFWGISDPELDEWLEKFYFTTDMDEAKQWLWKVQERIAEILPYIPIYMGRGNVGFRTDIAGVVLLQPLGGQSYLTILDVHHIGLPFGGSYREPLGSDPRTLNVFTAITGDELDVIGNILESLFIAHPDQVSDDLPWLAKSWTMEEIEINGSKATKITFYLFDNVTWHDGVKFTARDVAFTWDFIKEKKPTQQYAMVFEKMIKTEVVDDYTVAAYINGTSWTYLYDLNVLIVPEHIWGNETLLEEHGGWEKWDPSKVPHPTVEGLTCLIGTGPYIFAERKPGEYILLKWNYNYWRRHPGKSLSLTFTSTESLYAGDVLDVSATVQDYTGSPATNATVLVEILQDDSVVKSVSATHTGEGVYTASVDTGDLSGTYTVRVTASAEILGYTFTKSAEASLTVKPAYEKYLPHIIVVAVIIVIVVIVVALRRR
;
A
#
# COMPACT_ATOMS: atom_id res chain seq x y z
N MET A 1 13.62 -9.78 20.52
CA MET A 1 12.38 -10.34 19.94
C MET A 1 11.41 -10.50 21.08
N VAL A 2 10.31 -9.74 21.06
CA VAL A 2 9.23 -9.88 22.05
C VAL A 2 8.28 -10.92 21.46
N ASN A 3 8.16 -12.08 22.10
CA ASN A 3 7.30 -13.16 21.60
C ASN A 3 5.85 -12.82 21.96
N ALA A 4 5.07 -12.42 20.94
CA ALA A 4 3.62 -12.50 20.96
C ALA A 4 3.14 -13.95 20.82
N GLY A 5 1.83 -14.20 20.79
CA GLY A 5 1.29 -15.46 20.27
C GLY A 5 1.97 -15.84 18.96
N GLU A 6 2.18 -17.15 18.74
CA GLU A 6 2.92 -17.60 17.57
C GLU A 6 2.25 -17.11 16.29
N ILE A 7 3.04 -16.50 15.39
CA ILE A 7 2.55 -16.11 14.06
C ILE A 7 1.91 -17.36 13.42
N PRO A 8 0.65 -17.30 12.96
CA PRO A 8 -0.03 -18.45 12.37
C PRO A 8 0.77 -19.03 11.20
N ASP A 9 0.75 -20.35 11.03
CA ASP A 9 1.54 -21.01 9.98
C ASP A 9 1.14 -20.55 8.56
N GLU A 10 -0.14 -20.23 8.35
CA GLU A 10 -0.61 -19.66 7.08
C GLU A 10 0.02 -18.28 6.83
N GLN A 11 0.07 -17.41 7.84
CA GLN A 11 0.74 -16.10 7.75
C GLN A 11 2.26 -16.23 7.58
N LYS A 12 2.91 -17.14 8.33
CA LYS A 12 4.37 -17.38 8.22
C LYS A 12 4.79 -17.79 6.81
N ASN A 13 3.95 -18.58 6.15
CA ASN A 13 4.22 -19.14 4.82
C ASN A 13 3.52 -18.36 3.70
N TRP A 14 2.85 -17.25 4.02
CA TRP A 14 2.07 -16.49 3.06
C TRP A 14 2.96 -15.95 1.95
N LYS A 15 2.49 -16.11 0.72
CA LYS A 15 3.06 -15.46 -0.45
C LYS A 15 1.99 -14.55 -1.00
N TRP A 16 2.36 -13.29 -1.18
CA TRP A 16 1.41 -12.30 -1.63
C TRP A 16 0.89 -12.64 -3.03
N GLU A 17 -0.36 -12.26 -3.28
CA GLU A 17 -1.00 -12.41 -4.58
C GLU A 17 -1.40 -11.02 -5.12
N PRO A 18 -1.26 -10.76 -6.43
CA PRO A 18 -1.68 -9.49 -7.01
C PRO A 18 -3.18 -9.49 -7.36
N TYR A 19 -3.97 -10.35 -6.71
CA TYR A 19 -5.40 -10.54 -6.96
C TYR A 19 -6.20 -10.62 -5.66
N GLY A 20 -7.33 -9.92 -5.58
CA GLY A 20 -8.16 -9.82 -4.38
C GLY A 20 -9.49 -9.14 -4.68
N PRO A 21 -10.13 -8.46 -3.72
CA PRO A 21 -9.95 -8.68 -2.29
C PRO A 21 -10.52 -10.04 -1.86
N ARG A 22 -9.92 -10.65 -0.84
CA ARG A 22 -10.41 -11.91 -0.26
C ARG A 22 -11.65 -11.72 0.60
N VAL A 23 -11.68 -10.71 1.48
CA VAL A 23 -12.87 -10.38 2.29
C VAL A 23 -13.94 -9.63 1.49
N ASP A 24 -15.19 -9.65 1.95
CA ASP A 24 -16.33 -8.98 1.29
C ASP A 24 -16.50 -7.53 1.74
N THR A 25 -16.13 -7.24 2.99
CA THR A 25 -16.22 -5.88 3.51
C THR A 25 -14.97 -5.49 4.29
N TYR A 26 -14.58 -4.23 4.13
CA TYR A 26 -13.57 -3.58 4.95
C TYR A 26 -14.29 -2.62 5.90
N LEU A 27 -14.35 -2.98 7.18
CA LEU A 27 -14.99 -2.17 8.21
C LEU A 27 -13.93 -1.39 8.97
N MET A 28 -14.09 -0.08 9.02
CA MET A 28 -13.13 0.84 9.61
C MET A 28 -13.73 1.58 10.80
N PRO A 29 -13.82 0.96 12.00
CA PRO A 29 -14.37 1.58 13.18
C PRO A 29 -13.46 2.68 13.73
N ILE A 30 -14.04 3.76 14.25
CA ILE A 30 -13.30 4.93 14.71
C ILE A 30 -13.04 4.81 16.22
N TYR A 31 -11.75 4.82 16.60
CA TYR A 31 -11.31 4.84 18.00
C TYR A 31 -10.39 6.03 18.23
N LEU A 32 -10.91 7.05 18.91
CA LEU A 32 -10.16 8.28 19.23
C LEU A 32 -9.23 8.14 20.46
N ASP A 33 -9.33 7.00 21.17
CA ASP A 33 -8.59 6.70 22.40
C ASP A 33 -7.88 5.35 22.29
N TYR A 34 -6.57 5.34 22.56
CA TYR A 34 -5.73 4.14 22.42
C TYR A 34 -6.09 3.03 23.43
N ASP A 35 -6.59 3.37 24.61
CA ASP A 35 -7.02 2.37 25.58
C ASP A 35 -8.29 1.66 25.10
N ALA A 36 -9.27 2.42 24.61
CA ALA A 36 -10.48 1.86 24.00
C ALA A 36 -10.15 0.97 22.79
N GLN A 37 -9.28 1.43 21.90
CA GLN A 37 -8.81 0.66 20.74
C GLN A 37 -8.13 -0.66 21.16
N LEU A 38 -7.18 -0.61 22.11
CA LEU A 38 -6.50 -1.81 22.58
C LEU A 38 -7.47 -2.79 23.25
N MET A 39 -8.43 -2.29 24.04
CA MET A 39 -9.44 -3.15 24.68
C MET A 39 -10.37 -3.81 23.64
N ALA A 40 -10.79 -3.07 22.61
CA ALA A 40 -11.56 -3.63 21.49
C ALA A 40 -10.77 -4.73 20.76
N PHE A 41 -9.48 -4.51 20.51
CA PHE A 41 -8.60 -5.48 19.89
C PHE A 41 -8.44 -6.76 20.72
N LYS A 42 -8.20 -6.63 22.03
CA LYS A 42 -8.10 -7.77 22.96
C LYS A 42 -9.39 -8.59 23.02
N LYS A 43 -10.55 -7.94 22.91
CA LYS A 43 -11.86 -8.60 22.85
C LYS A 43 -12.18 -9.24 21.49
N GLY A 44 -11.39 -8.99 20.45
CA GLY A 44 -11.66 -9.46 19.09
C GLY A 44 -12.77 -8.67 18.38
N GLU A 45 -13.06 -7.44 18.82
CA GLU A 45 -14.01 -6.53 18.17
C GLU A 45 -13.40 -5.93 16.88
N ILE A 46 -12.07 -5.83 16.82
CA ILE A 46 -11.27 -5.45 15.63
C ILE A 46 -10.17 -6.49 15.37
N ASP A 47 -9.72 -6.57 14.12
CA ASP A 47 -8.81 -7.62 13.62
C ASP A 47 -7.33 -7.23 13.70
N THR A 48 -7.06 -5.93 13.75
CA THR A 48 -5.71 -5.38 13.85
C THR A 48 -5.67 -4.15 14.74
N SER A 49 -4.51 -3.84 15.32
CA SER A 49 -4.28 -2.61 16.07
C SER A 49 -2.80 -2.27 16.17
N PHE A 50 -2.46 -0.99 16.08
CA PHE A 50 -1.12 -0.52 16.44
C PHE A 50 -0.90 -0.67 17.95
N ILE A 51 0.22 -1.30 18.33
CA ILE A 51 0.57 -1.55 19.72
C ILE A 51 1.72 -0.64 20.14
N GLN A 52 1.43 0.31 21.02
CA GLN A 52 2.46 1.18 21.60
C GLN A 52 3.55 0.35 22.28
N ALA A 53 4.81 0.74 22.13
CA ALA A 53 5.96 0.04 22.68
C ALA A 53 5.81 -0.28 24.18
N ALA A 54 5.35 0.69 24.98
CA ALA A 54 5.13 0.54 26.41
C ALA A 54 4.01 -0.46 26.79
N ARG A 55 3.16 -0.84 25.85
CA ARG A 55 1.97 -1.70 26.06
C ARG A 55 2.12 -3.08 25.44
N VAL A 56 3.25 -3.39 24.80
CA VAL A 56 3.50 -4.70 24.18
C VAL A 56 3.35 -5.84 25.20
N ASP A 57 3.78 -5.61 26.44
CA ASP A 57 3.64 -6.58 27.53
C ASP A 57 2.18 -6.92 27.87
N GLU A 58 1.21 -6.08 27.50
CA GLU A 58 -0.22 -6.34 27.73
C GLU A 58 -0.84 -7.32 26.72
N VAL A 59 -0.17 -7.60 25.61
CA VAL A 59 -0.67 -8.44 24.51
C VAL A 59 0.27 -9.57 24.11
N LYS A 60 1.56 -9.51 24.48
CA LYS A 60 2.55 -10.50 24.05
C LYS A 60 2.21 -11.94 24.48
N ASP A 61 1.57 -12.10 25.64
CA ASP A 61 1.21 -13.42 26.17
C ASP A 61 -0.24 -13.81 25.83
N ASP A 62 -0.96 -13.01 25.03
CA ASP A 62 -2.32 -13.33 24.58
C ASP A 62 -2.27 -14.38 23.46
N PRO A 63 -2.87 -15.58 23.64
CA PRO A 63 -2.80 -16.64 22.64
C PRO A 63 -3.61 -16.33 21.37
N ASN A 64 -4.38 -15.26 21.34
CA ASN A 64 -5.20 -14.86 20.19
C ASN A 64 -4.63 -13.68 19.41
N ILE A 65 -3.43 -13.20 19.77
CA ILE A 65 -2.78 -12.06 19.13
C ILE A 65 -1.35 -12.44 18.75
N TYR A 66 -0.97 -12.16 17.50
CA TYR A 66 0.43 -12.15 17.09
C TYR A 66 0.87 -10.74 16.72
N LEU A 67 2.15 -10.44 16.91
CA LEU A 67 2.74 -9.13 16.60
C LEU A 67 3.63 -9.24 15.36
N LEU A 68 3.44 -8.29 14.44
CA LEU A 68 4.39 -8.01 13.37
C LEU A 68 5.08 -6.69 13.70
N SER A 69 6.40 -6.75 13.86
CA SER A 69 7.21 -5.58 14.20
C SER A 69 8.19 -5.24 13.10
N TYR A 70 8.09 -4.02 12.56
CA TYR A 70 8.86 -3.57 11.40
C TYR A 70 9.56 -2.23 11.63
N GLN A 71 10.59 -1.96 10.83
CA GLN A 71 11.26 -0.68 10.82
C GLN A 71 10.35 0.36 10.15
N THR A 72 10.35 1.59 10.66
CA THR A 72 9.58 2.68 10.05
C THR A 72 10.52 3.64 9.35
N PHE A 73 10.02 4.44 8.42
CA PHE A 73 10.77 5.57 7.85
C PHE A 73 10.82 6.80 8.77
N ASN A 74 10.42 6.67 10.04
CA ASN A 74 10.41 7.78 10.98
C ASN A 74 11.77 7.90 11.64
N LEU A 75 12.49 8.97 11.31
CA LEU A 75 13.74 9.33 11.94
C LEU A 75 13.49 10.33 13.05
N GLN A 76 13.90 10.00 14.27
CA GLN A 76 13.97 10.96 15.37
C GLN A 76 15.33 11.66 15.40
N PHE A 77 15.29 12.95 15.69
CA PHE A 77 16.47 13.80 15.64
C PHE A 77 16.37 15.01 16.57
N LEU A 78 17.54 15.59 16.89
CA LEU A 78 17.67 16.93 17.46
C LEU A 78 17.89 17.94 16.32
N GLY A 79 16.88 18.72 15.97
CA GLY A 79 16.92 19.77 14.96
C GLY A 79 17.48 21.08 15.53
N ILE A 80 18.36 21.77 14.80
CA ILE A 80 19.09 22.93 15.33
C ILE A 80 18.93 24.14 14.42
N ASN A 81 18.61 25.30 15.00
CA ASN A 81 18.67 26.55 14.27
C ASN A 81 20.12 27.04 14.23
N THR A 82 20.80 26.78 13.11
CA THR A 82 22.24 27.02 12.95
C THR A 82 22.60 28.51 12.88
N ALA A 83 21.62 29.42 12.82
CA ALA A 83 21.85 30.86 12.86
C ALA A 83 21.96 31.42 14.29
N LEU A 84 21.49 30.68 15.31
CA LEU A 84 21.42 31.18 16.68
C LEU A 84 22.69 30.87 17.47
N TYR A 85 23.19 31.84 18.24
CA TYR A 85 24.30 31.60 19.17
C TYR A 85 23.82 30.86 20.43
N PRO A 86 24.55 29.85 20.95
CA PRO A 86 25.83 29.29 20.47
C PRO A 86 25.70 28.15 19.46
N TRP A 87 24.48 27.77 19.05
CA TRP A 87 24.22 26.73 18.05
C TRP A 87 24.87 26.95 16.68
N ASN A 88 25.24 28.19 16.36
CA ASN A 88 25.96 28.55 15.15
C ASN A 88 27.38 27.96 15.07
N TYR A 89 27.99 27.62 16.21
CA TYR A 89 29.28 26.93 16.22
C TYR A 89 29.10 25.43 15.95
N THR A 90 29.70 24.94 14.86
CA THR A 90 29.71 23.50 14.54
C THR A 90 30.29 22.66 15.69
N ALA A 91 31.32 23.15 16.38
CA ALA A 91 31.90 22.47 17.53
C ALA A 91 30.92 22.27 18.69
N ILE A 92 29.98 23.19 18.92
CA ILE A 92 28.91 23.01 19.92
C ILE A 92 27.97 21.89 19.49
N ARG A 93 27.59 21.84 18.21
CA ARG A 93 26.72 20.78 17.67
C ARG A 93 27.40 19.41 17.73
N GLN A 94 28.69 19.33 17.39
CA GLN A 94 29.50 18.12 17.47
C GLN A 94 29.71 17.66 18.92
N ALA A 95 29.95 18.59 19.84
CA ALA A 95 30.06 18.27 21.26
C ALA A 95 28.73 17.71 21.80
N VAL A 96 27.59 18.32 21.46
CA VAL A 96 26.27 17.80 21.83
C VAL A 96 26.00 16.44 21.20
N ALA A 97 26.43 16.18 19.96
CA ALA A 97 26.27 14.86 19.34
C ALA A 97 27.00 13.73 20.10
N HIS A 98 28.15 14.02 20.72
CA HIS A 98 28.85 13.10 21.62
C HIS A 98 28.16 12.89 22.97
N LEU A 99 27.15 13.69 23.31
CA LEU A 99 26.38 13.61 24.57
C LEU A 99 25.03 12.88 24.39
N ILE A 100 24.74 12.37 23.19
CA ILE A 100 23.52 11.60 22.92
C ILE A 100 23.84 10.11 23.06
N ASP A 101 23.49 9.51 24.20
CA ASP A 101 23.55 8.06 24.40
C ASP A 101 22.36 7.37 23.69
N ARG A 102 22.52 7.12 22.39
CA ARG A 102 21.48 6.51 21.54
C ARG A 102 21.07 5.12 22.04
N ASP A 103 22.02 4.33 22.55
CA ASP A 103 21.77 2.99 23.07
C ASP A 103 20.97 3.03 24.37
N TRP A 104 21.29 3.97 25.27
CA TRP A 104 20.51 4.21 26.48
C TRP A 104 19.09 4.69 26.15
N ILE A 105 18.95 5.65 25.23
CA ILE A 105 17.63 6.17 24.81
C ILE A 105 16.76 5.00 24.31
N VAL A 106 17.27 4.20 23.37
CA VAL A 106 16.53 3.07 22.81
C VAL A 106 16.17 2.03 23.89
N ARG A 107 17.08 1.74 24.82
CA ARG A 107 16.88 0.72 25.84
C ARG A 107 15.94 1.15 26.97
N GLU A 108 16.16 2.34 27.53
CA GLU A 108 15.48 2.79 28.75
C GLU A 108 14.18 3.54 28.45
N ILE A 109 14.15 4.36 27.37
CA ILE A 109 12.97 5.15 27.00
C ILE A 109 12.05 4.36 26.06
N TYR A 110 12.61 3.73 25.03
CA TYR A 110 11.82 3.03 24.00
C TYR A 110 11.73 1.51 24.21
N HIS A 111 12.27 0.98 25.31
CA HIS A 111 12.20 -0.44 25.66
C HIS A 111 12.66 -1.39 24.53
N GLY A 112 13.64 -0.95 23.74
CA GLY A 112 14.19 -1.71 22.59
C GLY A 112 13.40 -1.58 21.29
N PHE A 113 12.37 -0.73 21.22
CA PHE A 113 11.58 -0.48 20.00
C PHE A 113 12.11 0.67 19.14
N GLY A 114 13.44 0.72 18.98
CA GLY A 114 14.12 1.64 18.09
C GLY A 114 15.46 1.09 17.64
N TYR A 115 15.99 1.66 16.58
CA TYR A 115 17.34 1.40 16.09
C TYR A 115 18.16 2.68 16.26
N PRO A 116 19.28 2.68 16.99
CA PRO A 116 20.21 3.80 17.01
C PRO A 116 20.59 4.20 15.57
N VAL A 117 20.60 5.50 15.28
CA VAL A 117 20.96 6.01 13.94
C VAL A 117 21.96 7.15 14.08
N ASP A 118 23.07 7.03 13.36
CA ASP A 118 24.05 8.12 13.16
C ASP A 118 23.91 8.78 11.78
N ALA A 119 23.41 8.04 10.79
CA ALA A 119 23.30 8.50 9.41
C ALA A 119 22.18 9.55 9.24
N PRO A 120 22.43 10.64 8.49
CA PRO A 120 21.38 11.62 8.19
C PRO A 120 20.20 10.98 7.45
N ILE A 121 20.48 10.17 6.43
CA ILE A 121 19.44 9.40 5.75
C ILE A 121 19.29 8.06 6.48
N PRO A 122 18.08 7.66 6.91
CA PRO A 122 17.90 6.44 7.68
C PRO A 122 18.47 5.19 6.99
N PRO A 123 19.10 4.25 7.73
CA PRO A 123 19.57 2.98 7.19
C PRO A 123 18.50 2.17 6.46
N ALA A 124 17.22 2.44 6.77
CA ALA A 124 16.08 1.89 6.05
C ALA A 124 16.10 2.23 4.54
N PHE A 125 16.85 3.22 4.07
CA PHE A 125 16.94 3.48 2.64
C PHE A 125 17.95 2.59 1.91
N GLY A 126 18.54 1.58 2.56
CA GLY A 126 19.50 0.67 1.95
C GLY A 126 20.68 1.43 1.34
N ASP A 127 20.98 1.17 0.07
CA ASP A 127 22.12 1.77 -0.66
C ASP A 127 22.06 3.31 -0.78
N TRP A 128 20.92 3.93 -0.51
CA TRP A 128 20.84 5.39 -0.43
C TRP A 128 21.43 5.95 0.86
N SER A 129 21.45 5.18 1.95
CA SER A 129 22.05 5.58 3.23
C SER A 129 23.55 5.30 3.19
N ASN A 130 24.37 6.32 3.47
CA ASN A 130 25.82 6.14 3.52
C ASN A 130 26.23 5.60 4.90
N PRO A 131 26.73 4.35 5.01
CA PRO A 131 27.11 3.78 6.30
C PRO A 131 28.44 4.35 6.85
N ASN A 132 29.20 5.08 6.04
CA ASN A 132 30.56 5.56 6.36
C ASN A 132 30.62 7.05 6.68
N VAL A 133 29.50 7.66 7.09
CA VAL A 133 29.49 9.05 7.54
C VAL A 133 30.22 9.22 8.87
N THR A 134 30.67 10.45 9.15
CA THR A 134 31.21 10.82 10.46
C THR A 134 30.22 10.49 11.57
N SER A 135 30.65 9.70 12.55
CA SER A 135 29.85 9.33 13.73
C SER A 135 30.42 9.94 15.01
N TYR A 136 29.55 10.18 15.98
CA TYR A 136 29.88 10.82 17.25
C TYR A 136 29.56 9.85 18.38
N ALA A 137 30.51 8.96 18.68
CA ALA A 137 30.36 7.98 19.76
C ALA A 137 30.09 8.68 21.10
N TYR A 138 29.16 8.14 21.89
CA TYR A 138 28.82 8.72 23.19
C TYR A 138 30.04 8.80 24.12
N SER A 139 30.46 10.01 24.49
CA SER A 139 31.55 10.27 25.44
C SER A 139 31.59 11.75 25.84
N LYS A 140 31.49 11.99 27.14
CA LYS A 140 31.68 13.31 27.75
C LYS A 140 33.10 13.85 27.50
N GLU A 141 34.10 12.99 27.50
CA GLU A 141 35.50 13.34 27.22
C GLU A 141 35.70 13.78 25.77
N LEU A 142 35.09 13.06 24.81
CA LEU A 142 35.13 13.45 23.39
C LEU A 142 34.40 14.78 23.17
N ALA A 143 33.25 14.98 23.81
CA ALA A 143 32.52 16.25 23.76
C ALA A 143 33.41 17.43 24.23
N LYS A 144 34.07 17.30 25.39
CA LYS A 144 35.03 18.31 25.88
C LYS A 144 36.20 18.51 24.92
N LYS A 145 36.75 17.41 24.40
CA LYS A 145 37.89 17.45 23.46
C LYS A 145 37.55 18.21 22.19
N VAL A 146 36.38 17.97 21.60
CA VAL A 146 35.91 18.68 20.39
C VAL A 146 35.85 20.19 20.63
N LEU A 147 35.34 20.64 21.78
CA LEU A 147 35.30 22.06 22.12
C LEU A 147 36.71 22.66 22.26
N LEU A 148 37.59 21.99 22.99
CA LEU A 148 38.98 22.43 23.21
C LEU A 148 39.77 22.51 21.89
N ASP A 149 39.65 21.48 21.04
CA ASP A 149 40.31 21.44 19.73
C ASP A 149 39.78 22.56 18.81
N ALA A 150 38.53 22.99 18.98
CA ALA A 150 37.93 24.12 18.27
C ALA A 150 38.26 25.50 18.86
N GLY A 151 39.10 25.58 19.91
CA GLY A 151 39.55 26.82 20.52
C GLY A 151 38.62 27.38 21.60
N PHE A 152 37.62 26.63 22.03
CA PHE A 152 36.88 26.97 23.24
C PHE A 152 37.76 26.74 24.46
N THR A 153 37.54 27.53 25.51
CA THR A 153 38.26 27.39 26.78
C THR A 153 37.30 27.12 27.92
N TYR A 154 37.74 26.34 28.90
CA TYR A 154 36.96 26.03 30.09
C TYR A 154 37.65 26.61 31.33
N ASP A 155 36.94 27.44 32.09
CA ASP A 155 37.37 27.90 33.41
C ASP A 155 36.87 26.92 34.45
N GLU A 156 37.77 26.07 34.94
CA GLU A 156 37.51 25.08 35.99
C GLU A 156 37.05 25.71 37.31
N ALA A 157 37.51 26.94 37.63
CA ALA A 157 37.15 27.61 38.87
C ALA A 157 35.72 28.20 38.81
N ALA A 158 35.33 28.71 37.65
CA ALA A 158 33.98 29.22 37.41
C ALA A 158 32.99 28.13 36.97
N GLY A 159 33.48 27.00 36.48
CA GLY A 159 32.69 25.94 35.87
C GLY A 159 32.07 26.33 34.53
N LYS A 160 32.74 27.20 33.74
CA LYS A 160 32.15 27.87 32.58
C LYS A 160 32.97 27.71 31.30
N TRP A 161 32.28 27.60 30.17
CA TRP A 161 32.89 27.62 28.84
C TRP A 161 32.92 29.03 28.26
N TYR A 162 33.96 29.30 27.47
CA TYR A 162 34.13 30.51 26.68
C TYR A 162 34.42 30.13 25.22
N ASP A 163 33.80 30.84 24.29
CA ASP A 163 34.05 30.67 22.86
C ASP A 163 35.45 31.17 22.45
N PRO A 164 35.91 30.92 21.21
CA PRO A 164 37.24 31.36 20.75
C PRO A 164 37.47 32.88 20.77
N SER A 165 36.40 33.68 20.91
CA SER A 165 36.50 35.14 21.07
C SER A 165 36.60 35.58 22.53
N GLY A 166 36.56 34.64 23.48
CA GLY A 166 36.58 34.89 24.92
C GLY A 166 35.20 35.25 25.50
N ARG A 167 34.10 35.02 24.76
CA ARG A 167 32.74 35.26 25.26
C ARG A 167 32.24 34.02 26.00
N GLU A 168 31.73 34.22 27.21
CA GLU A 168 31.07 33.15 27.99
C GLU A 168 29.90 32.55 27.20
N ILE A 169 29.81 31.22 27.16
CA ILE A 169 28.67 30.52 26.57
C ILE A 169 27.44 30.75 27.45
N PRO A 170 26.37 31.40 26.94
CA PRO A 170 25.15 31.64 27.69
C PRO A 170 24.30 30.38 27.73
N GLU A 171 23.25 30.40 28.55
CA GLU A 171 22.23 29.34 28.51
C GLU A 171 21.63 29.20 27.11
N PHE A 172 21.47 27.95 26.68
CA PHE A 172 20.86 27.59 25.42
C PHE A 172 19.98 26.35 25.59
N TYR A 173 19.09 26.09 24.64
CA TYR A 173 17.90 25.28 24.91
C TYR A 173 17.66 24.18 23.88
N VAL A 174 17.19 23.04 24.38
CA VAL A 174 16.50 21.97 23.64
C VAL A 174 15.00 22.10 23.91
N GLN A 175 14.22 22.38 22.87
CA GLN A 175 12.78 22.54 22.95
C GLN A 175 12.07 21.20 22.72
N VAL A 176 11.12 20.87 23.59
CA VAL A 176 10.33 19.63 23.50
C VAL A 176 8.91 19.89 23.98
N PRO A 177 7.92 19.08 23.55
CA PRO A 177 6.61 19.09 24.19
C PRO A 177 6.71 18.85 25.70
N PRO A 178 5.79 19.39 26.52
CA PRO A 178 5.74 19.11 27.94
C PRO A 178 5.64 17.60 28.19
N ALA A 179 6.10 17.15 29.36
CA ALA A 179 6.10 15.73 29.74
C ALA A 179 4.68 15.12 29.69
N GLU A 180 3.64 15.94 29.89
CA GLU A 180 2.24 15.53 29.77
C GLU A 180 1.79 15.25 28.32
N GLN A 181 2.45 15.85 27.32
CA GLN A 181 2.17 15.63 25.90
C GLN A 181 3.08 14.57 25.26
N ALA A 182 4.38 14.57 25.61
CA ALA A 182 5.36 13.63 25.06
C ALA A 182 6.43 13.27 26.12
N PRO A 183 6.12 12.37 27.07
CA PRO A 183 7.03 12.03 28.16
C PRO A 183 8.36 11.44 27.65
N TRP A 184 8.33 10.70 26.54
CA TRP A 184 9.54 10.11 25.94
C TRP A 184 10.51 11.18 25.40
N LEU A 185 10.01 12.18 24.67
CA LEU A 185 10.83 13.30 24.16
C LEU A 185 11.39 14.14 25.31
N TYR A 186 10.58 14.35 26.35
CA TYR A 186 11.00 15.12 27.51
C TYR A 186 12.13 14.43 28.28
N GLN A 187 11.99 13.12 28.55
CA GLN A 187 13.03 12.33 29.21
C GLN A 187 14.32 12.27 28.40
N GLU A 188 14.22 12.14 27.08
CA GLU A 188 15.36 12.16 26.16
C GLU A 188 16.12 13.50 26.22
N ALA A 189 15.39 14.62 26.15
CA ALA A 189 15.98 15.94 26.27
C ALA A 189 16.63 16.16 27.65
N GLN A 190 16.01 15.67 28.73
CA GLN A 190 16.57 15.75 30.08
C GLN A 190 17.91 15.03 30.17
N HIS A 191 18.01 13.82 29.64
CA HIS A 191 19.26 13.04 29.70
C HIS A 191 20.41 13.73 28.96
N ILE A 192 20.14 14.23 27.74
CA ILE A 192 21.13 14.98 26.95
C ILE A 192 21.57 16.26 27.69
N VAL A 193 20.62 16.96 28.32
CA VAL A 193 20.86 18.17 29.11
C VAL A 193 21.68 17.87 30.37
N GLU A 194 21.40 16.78 31.07
CA GLU A 194 22.17 16.33 32.24
C GLU A 194 23.64 16.09 31.86
N ASP A 195 23.87 15.36 30.78
CA ASP A 195 25.21 15.07 30.29
C ASP A 195 25.97 16.30 29.79
N ALA A 196 25.26 17.28 29.21
CA ALA A 196 25.84 18.58 28.88
C ALA A 196 26.22 19.38 30.13
N ASN A 197 25.36 19.42 31.16
CA ASN A 197 25.65 20.13 32.41
C ASN A 197 26.82 19.49 33.18
N ASP A 198 26.98 18.15 33.13
CA ASP A 198 28.11 17.44 33.73
C ASP A 198 29.48 17.86 33.18
N ILE A 199 29.52 18.34 31.94
CA ILE A 199 30.72 18.91 31.32
C ILE A 199 30.78 20.44 31.39
N GLY A 200 29.84 21.08 32.08
CA GLY A 200 29.75 22.52 32.28
C GLY A 200 29.11 23.31 31.14
N LEU A 201 28.53 22.65 30.12
CA LEU A 201 27.75 23.35 29.10
C LEU A 201 26.38 23.75 29.69
N PRO A 202 25.97 25.03 29.59
CA PRO A 202 24.72 25.51 30.17
C PRO A 202 23.49 25.20 29.29
N LEU A 203 23.33 23.94 28.87
CA LEU A 203 22.18 23.49 28.09
C LEU A 203 20.99 23.23 29.02
N LYS A 204 19.78 23.60 28.59
CA LYS A 204 18.52 23.45 29.34
C LYS A 204 17.40 22.87 28.49
N VAL A 205 16.45 22.19 29.13
CA VAL A 205 15.18 21.80 28.51
C VAL A 205 14.23 23.00 28.54
N GLU A 206 13.58 23.30 27.42
CA GLU A 206 12.47 24.25 27.33
C GLU A 206 11.20 23.50 26.89
N ALA A 207 10.24 23.36 27.80
CA ALA A 207 8.96 22.74 27.48
C ALA A 207 8.06 23.72 26.71
N ILE A 208 7.58 23.32 25.53
CA ILE A 208 6.72 24.12 24.65
C ILE A 208 5.60 23.25 24.11
N GLU A 209 4.36 23.70 24.25
CA GLU A 209 3.18 23.03 23.68
C GLU A 209 3.42 22.64 22.19
N PHE A 210 3.05 21.41 21.80
CA PHE A 210 3.41 20.82 20.52
C PHE A 210 3.05 21.69 19.30
N GLN A 211 1.84 22.24 19.22
CA GLN A 211 1.44 23.08 18.09
C GLN A 211 2.18 24.43 18.09
N ALA A 212 2.46 24.99 19.26
CA ALA A 212 3.32 26.17 19.37
C ALA A 212 4.76 25.87 18.90
N LEU A 213 5.32 24.70 19.23
CA LEU A 213 6.64 24.27 18.75
C LEU A 213 6.65 24.09 17.23
N VAL A 214 5.65 23.41 16.67
CA VAL A 214 5.48 23.27 15.21
C VAL A 214 5.41 24.64 14.53
N SER A 215 4.66 25.59 15.11
CA SER A 215 4.59 26.97 14.61
C SER A 215 5.96 27.67 14.62
N GLN A 216 6.78 27.46 15.65
CA GLN A 216 8.14 27.99 15.70
C GLN A 216 9.05 27.37 14.62
N ILE A 217 8.88 26.09 14.31
CA ILE A 217 9.62 25.39 13.26
C ILE A 217 9.30 26.01 11.89
N TYR A 218 8.02 26.10 11.53
CA TYR A 218 7.60 26.69 10.25
C TYR A 218 7.94 28.17 10.11
N SER A 219 7.90 28.93 11.21
CA SER A 219 8.33 30.34 11.23
C SER A 219 9.85 30.51 11.39
N ARG A 220 10.62 29.42 11.52
CA ARG A 220 12.08 29.39 11.71
C ARG A 220 12.56 30.21 12.91
N THR A 221 11.73 30.30 13.96
CA THR A 221 12.01 31.01 15.22
C THR A 221 12.43 30.08 16.37
N PHE A 222 12.40 28.77 16.14
CA PHE A 222 12.85 27.75 17.10
C PHE A 222 14.34 27.89 17.44
N LYS A 223 14.74 27.38 18.62
CA LYS A 223 16.12 27.35 19.10
C LYS A 223 16.84 26.07 18.67
N SER A 224 16.35 24.96 19.20
CA SER A 224 16.61 23.59 18.77
C SER A 224 15.44 22.74 19.27
N PHE A 225 15.17 21.57 18.70
CA PHE A 225 14.06 20.73 19.13
C PHE A 225 14.33 19.25 18.93
N ILE A 226 13.70 18.39 19.75
CA ILE A 226 13.66 16.95 19.49
C ILE A 226 12.26 16.58 19.01
N LEU A 227 12.18 16.09 17.77
CA LEU A 227 10.97 15.55 17.13
C LEU A 227 11.38 14.46 16.14
N TYR A 228 10.39 13.91 15.43
CA TYR A 228 10.57 12.95 14.36
C TYR A 228 10.15 13.53 13.01
N LEU A 229 10.70 12.96 11.94
CA LEU A 229 10.33 13.23 10.56
C LEU A 229 10.05 11.89 9.87
N GLY A 230 8.85 11.78 9.28
CA GLY A 230 8.52 10.66 8.41
C GLY A 230 9.09 10.89 7.03
N TRP A 231 9.91 9.94 6.57
CA TRP A 231 10.43 9.95 5.20
C TRP A 231 9.53 9.14 4.26
N GLY A 232 9.55 9.49 2.98
CA GLY A 232 8.91 8.70 1.93
C GLY A 232 9.71 7.45 1.55
N ARG A 233 9.25 6.69 0.56
CA ARG A 233 9.96 5.49 0.06
C ARG A 233 11.32 5.78 -0.59
N GLN A 234 11.47 6.99 -1.12
CA GLN A 234 12.69 7.49 -1.73
C GLN A 234 13.20 8.70 -0.94
N PRO A 235 14.52 8.92 -0.80
CA PRO A 235 15.09 9.97 0.04
C PRO A 235 15.08 11.36 -0.63
N THR A 236 14.11 11.64 -1.50
CA THR A 236 14.03 12.89 -2.29
C THR A 236 13.88 14.14 -1.41
N LEU A 237 13.30 13.98 -0.20
CA LEU A 237 13.18 15.04 0.80
C LEU A 237 14.54 15.64 1.21
N ALA A 238 15.64 14.90 1.05
CA ALA A 238 16.99 15.40 1.30
C ALA A 238 17.29 16.69 0.52
N TYR A 239 16.76 16.79 -0.71
CA TYR A 239 16.93 17.98 -1.56
C TYR A 239 16.36 19.24 -0.89
N GLU A 240 15.12 19.18 -0.39
CA GLU A 240 14.46 20.33 0.25
C GLU A 240 14.94 20.60 1.68
N LEU A 241 15.42 19.58 2.38
CA LEU A 241 15.95 19.70 3.74
C LEU A 241 17.30 20.42 3.80
N PHE A 242 18.16 20.17 2.81
CA PHE A 242 19.57 20.51 2.92
C PHE A 242 20.04 21.60 1.95
N ARG A 243 19.26 21.94 0.91
CA ARG A 243 19.64 23.01 -0.03
C ARG A 243 19.37 24.40 0.53
N THR A 244 20.17 25.37 0.11
CA THR A 244 19.92 26.79 0.33
C THR A 244 18.54 27.17 -0.23
N GLY A 245 17.72 27.83 0.58
CA GLY A 245 16.37 28.23 0.17
C GLY A 245 15.37 27.07 0.02
N GLY A 246 15.73 25.86 0.46
CA GLY A 246 14.80 24.74 0.58
C GLY A 246 13.60 25.07 1.47
N SER A 247 12.43 24.56 1.10
CA SER A 247 11.19 24.77 1.85
C SER A 247 11.26 24.13 3.24
N TRP A 248 11.96 22.99 3.35
CA TRP A 248 12.19 22.23 4.58
C TRP A 248 13.55 22.49 5.25
N ASN A 249 14.36 23.40 4.71
CA ASN A 249 15.59 23.86 5.36
C ASN A 249 15.26 24.82 6.52
N PHE A 250 14.70 24.25 7.58
CA PHE A 250 14.38 24.96 8.83
C PHE A 250 15.64 25.36 9.58
N TRP A 251 16.72 24.59 9.42
CA TRP A 251 18.00 24.75 10.11
C TRP A 251 18.74 26.03 9.74
N GLY A 252 18.44 26.58 8.55
CA GLY A 252 19.04 27.80 8.04
C GLY A 252 20.44 27.61 7.44
N ILE A 253 20.79 26.38 7.03
CA ILE A 253 22.09 26.13 6.40
C ILE A 253 22.16 26.71 4.99
N SER A 254 23.35 27.13 4.60
CA SER A 254 23.67 27.53 3.22
C SER A 254 25.12 27.16 2.95
N ASP A 255 25.33 26.21 2.04
CA ASP A 255 26.64 25.68 1.68
C ASP A 255 26.67 25.44 0.15
N PRO A 256 27.45 26.22 -0.62
CA PRO A 256 27.46 26.12 -2.08
C PRO A 256 27.89 24.75 -2.62
N GLU A 257 28.78 24.02 -1.92
CA GLU A 257 29.20 22.68 -2.36
C GLU A 257 28.07 21.67 -2.15
N LEU A 258 27.38 21.79 -1.00
CA LEU A 258 26.21 20.98 -0.69
C LEU A 258 25.08 21.23 -1.71
N ASP A 259 24.83 22.49 -2.07
CA ASP A 259 23.85 22.86 -3.09
C ASP A 259 24.19 22.24 -4.46
N GLU A 260 25.46 22.30 -4.88
CA GLU A 260 25.90 21.67 -6.13
C GLU A 260 25.67 20.16 -6.13
N TRP A 261 25.96 19.46 -5.04
CA TRP A 261 25.74 18.01 -4.96
C TRP A 261 24.26 17.65 -4.89
N LEU A 262 23.43 18.45 -4.23
CA LEU A 262 21.98 18.27 -4.18
C LEU A 262 21.34 18.45 -5.56
N GLU A 263 21.79 19.45 -6.34
CA GLU A 263 21.38 19.64 -7.73
C GLU A 263 21.72 18.41 -8.59
N LYS A 264 22.94 17.86 -8.45
CA LYS A 264 23.35 16.65 -9.17
C LYS A 264 22.61 15.39 -8.72
N PHE A 265 22.32 15.27 -7.43
CA PHE A 265 21.48 14.21 -6.87
C PHE A 265 20.06 14.27 -7.45
N TYR A 266 19.46 15.45 -7.52
CA TYR A 266 18.05 15.57 -7.86
C TYR A 266 17.80 15.55 -9.38
N PHE A 267 18.66 16.17 -10.18
CA PHE A 267 18.42 16.36 -11.62
C PHE A 267 19.17 15.39 -12.55
N THR A 268 19.94 14.44 -12.01
CA THR A 268 20.45 13.31 -12.83
C THR A 268 19.33 12.38 -13.26
N THR A 269 19.52 11.65 -14.36
CA THR A 269 18.64 10.59 -14.85
C THR A 269 19.09 9.19 -14.39
N ASP A 270 20.26 9.08 -13.78
CA ASP A 270 20.86 7.83 -13.31
C ASP A 270 20.72 7.71 -11.79
N MET A 271 19.95 6.72 -11.32
CA MET A 271 19.71 6.52 -9.89
C MET A 271 20.97 6.10 -9.12
N ASP A 272 21.93 5.42 -9.75
CA ASP A 272 23.18 5.05 -9.09
C ASP A 272 24.11 6.24 -8.98
N GLU A 273 24.10 7.15 -9.96
CA GLU A 273 24.75 8.46 -9.84
C GLU A 273 24.10 9.29 -8.72
N ALA A 274 22.76 9.31 -8.66
CA ALA A 274 22.03 10.02 -7.62
C ALA A 274 22.43 9.56 -6.20
N LYS A 275 22.54 8.24 -5.96
CA LYS A 275 23.01 7.67 -4.69
C LYS A 275 24.39 8.18 -4.31
N GLN A 276 25.33 8.20 -5.26
CA GLN A 276 26.71 8.67 -5.02
C GLN A 276 26.75 10.16 -4.64
N TRP A 277 25.95 10.99 -5.28
CA TRP A 277 25.83 12.41 -4.89
C TRP A 277 25.19 12.57 -3.51
N LEU A 278 24.14 11.80 -3.21
CA LEU A 278 23.50 11.81 -1.89
C LEU A 278 24.44 11.34 -0.77
N TRP A 279 25.38 10.43 -1.06
CA TRP A 279 26.39 10.03 -0.08
C TRP A 279 27.34 11.18 0.30
N LYS A 280 27.75 12.02 -0.65
CA LYS A 280 28.56 13.22 -0.37
C LYS A 280 27.78 14.25 0.44
N VAL A 281 26.50 14.43 0.11
CA VAL A 281 25.58 15.26 0.91
C VAL A 281 25.54 14.76 2.35
N GLN A 282 25.37 13.45 2.55
CA GLN A 282 25.33 12.84 3.88
C GLN A 282 26.63 13.02 4.66
N GLU A 283 27.79 12.85 4.03
CA GLU A 283 29.10 13.09 4.65
C GLU A 283 29.18 14.53 5.20
N ARG A 284 28.80 15.51 4.37
CA ARG A 284 28.82 16.92 4.77
C ARG A 284 27.80 17.24 5.85
N ILE A 285 26.60 16.69 5.77
CA ILE A 285 25.56 16.88 6.80
C ILE A 285 25.98 16.26 8.13
N ALA A 286 26.66 15.11 8.13
CA ALA A 286 27.21 14.49 9.33
C ALA A 286 28.37 15.30 9.94
N GLU A 287 29.10 16.08 9.15
CA GLU A 287 30.13 16.99 9.67
C GLU A 287 29.54 18.26 10.29
N ILE A 288 28.58 18.89 9.61
CA ILE A 288 28.04 20.19 10.02
C ILE A 288 26.85 20.06 10.99
N LEU A 289 26.21 18.89 11.08
CA LEU A 289 25.13 18.58 12.03
C LEU A 289 24.04 19.67 12.15
N PRO A 290 23.33 20.02 11.07
CA PRO A 290 22.20 20.96 11.16
C PRO A 290 21.00 20.33 11.90
N TYR A 291 20.98 19.00 11.93
CA TYR A 291 20.20 18.18 12.82
C TYR A 291 21.05 16.95 13.18
N ILE A 292 20.80 16.35 14.33
CA ILE A 292 21.55 15.20 14.84
C ILE A 292 20.60 14.00 14.89
N PRO A 293 20.79 12.97 14.04
CA PRO A 293 20.02 11.72 14.10
C PRO A 293 20.19 11.03 15.46
N ILE A 294 19.10 10.45 15.98
CA ILE A 294 19.10 9.78 17.29
C ILE A 294 18.74 8.30 17.11
N TYR A 295 17.53 8.03 16.66
CA TYR A 295 17.08 6.67 16.41
C TYR A 295 15.96 6.64 15.36
N MET A 296 15.70 5.44 14.83
CA MET A 296 14.57 5.16 13.95
C MET A 296 13.59 4.24 14.66
N GLY A 297 12.32 4.60 14.65
CA GLY A 297 11.28 3.88 15.39
C GLY A 297 10.96 2.52 14.79
N ARG A 298 10.57 1.57 15.65
CA ARG A 298 9.97 0.29 15.24
C ARG A 298 8.46 0.34 15.41
N GLY A 299 7.73 0.08 14.34
CA GLY A 299 6.26 -0.06 14.38
C GLY A 299 5.91 -1.46 14.88
N ASN A 300 4.91 -1.56 15.76
CA ASN A 300 4.32 -2.84 16.18
C ASN A 300 2.85 -2.84 15.82
N VAL A 301 2.44 -3.83 15.05
CA VAL A 301 1.04 -4.04 14.72
C VAL A 301 0.65 -5.42 15.19
N GLY A 302 -0.38 -5.49 16.02
CA GLY A 302 -0.99 -6.73 16.45
C GLY A 302 -2.09 -7.13 15.49
N PHE A 303 -2.16 -8.42 15.20
CA PHE A 303 -3.23 -9.04 14.43
C PHE A 303 -3.83 -10.19 15.22
N ARG A 304 -5.12 -10.46 15.02
CA ARG A 304 -5.76 -11.65 15.59
C ARG A 304 -5.17 -12.91 14.95
N THR A 305 -4.99 -13.98 15.73
CA THR A 305 -4.35 -15.23 15.24
C THR A 305 -5.16 -16.01 14.21
N ASP A 306 -6.42 -15.66 14.01
CA ASP A 306 -7.25 -16.13 12.91
C ASP A 306 -7.14 -15.25 11.65
N ILE A 307 -6.22 -14.28 11.60
CA ILE A 307 -5.96 -13.46 10.42
C ILE A 307 -4.65 -13.87 9.73
N ALA A 308 -4.71 -14.02 8.42
CA ALA A 308 -3.56 -14.20 7.54
C ALA A 308 -3.67 -13.28 6.30
N GLY A 309 -2.64 -13.30 5.45
CA GLY A 309 -2.58 -12.46 4.25
C GLY A 309 -2.06 -11.04 4.48
N VAL A 310 -1.42 -10.79 5.63
CA VAL A 310 -0.74 -9.51 5.89
C VAL A 310 0.56 -9.48 5.10
N VAL A 311 0.70 -8.54 4.18
CA VAL A 311 1.87 -8.41 3.31
C VAL A 311 2.74 -7.27 3.83
N LEU A 312 3.96 -7.57 4.27
CA LEU A 312 4.91 -6.55 4.69
C LEU A 312 5.86 -6.18 3.56
N LEU A 313 6.15 -4.90 3.40
CA LEU A 313 7.21 -4.41 2.52
C LEU A 313 8.57 -4.92 3.04
N GLN A 314 9.49 -5.31 2.19
CA GLN A 314 10.85 -5.72 2.55
C GLN A 314 11.86 -4.75 1.94
N PRO A 315 13.02 -4.51 2.57
CA PRO A 315 13.47 -5.05 3.88
C PRO A 315 12.92 -4.27 5.09
N LEU A 316 12.14 -3.21 4.87
CA LEU A 316 11.86 -2.17 5.86
C LEU A 316 10.66 -2.51 6.74
N GLY A 317 9.73 -3.27 6.19
CA GLY A 317 8.41 -3.52 6.75
C GLY A 317 7.47 -2.33 6.55
N GLY A 318 6.37 -2.30 7.30
CA GLY A 318 5.17 -1.56 6.93
C GLY A 318 4.25 -2.42 6.07
N GLN A 319 2.95 -2.20 6.17
CA GLN A 319 1.98 -2.95 5.39
C GLN A 319 2.03 -2.51 3.93
N SER A 320 2.14 -3.48 3.03
CA SER A 320 1.97 -3.27 1.59
C SER A 320 0.50 -3.08 1.26
N TYR A 321 0.24 -2.31 0.20
CA TYR A 321 -1.08 -2.22 -0.44
C TYR A 321 -1.71 -3.60 -0.68
N LEU A 322 -0.89 -4.62 -0.99
CA LEU A 322 -1.39 -5.98 -1.24
C LEU A 322 -2.07 -6.62 -0.03
N THR A 323 -1.84 -6.13 1.20
CA THR A 323 -2.61 -6.56 2.38
C THR A 323 -4.11 -6.34 2.18
N ILE A 324 -4.51 -5.24 1.52
CA ILE A 324 -5.91 -4.93 1.19
C ILE A 324 -6.55 -6.03 0.33
N LEU A 325 -5.75 -6.66 -0.54
CA LEU A 325 -6.18 -7.73 -1.44
C LEU A 325 -6.16 -9.10 -0.76
N ASP A 326 -5.14 -9.35 0.05
CA ASP A 326 -4.77 -10.67 0.54
C ASP A 326 -5.31 -11.00 1.94
N VAL A 327 -5.65 -10.00 2.75
CA VAL A 327 -6.08 -10.24 4.13
C VAL A 327 -7.36 -11.07 4.17
N HIS A 328 -7.38 -12.08 5.04
CA HIS A 328 -8.52 -12.98 5.21
C HIS A 328 -8.49 -13.69 6.57
N HIS A 329 -9.61 -14.33 6.91
CA HIS A 329 -9.72 -15.19 8.08
C HIS A 329 -9.21 -16.60 7.75
N ILE A 330 -8.36 -17.16 8.59
CA ILE A 330 -7.83 -18.52 8.46
C ILE A 330 -8.99 -19.52 8.45
N GLY A 331 -9.00 -20.41 7.47
CA GLY A 331 -10.10 -21.35 7.23
C GLY A 331 -11.29 -20.75 6.46
N LEU A 332 -11.29 -19.45 6.19
CA LEU A 332 -12.24 -18.76 5.33
C LEU A 332 -11.47 -17.90 4.30
N PRO A 333 -10.88 -18.53 3.26
CA PRO A 333 -10.00 -17.84 2.31
C PRO A 333 -10.70 -16.78 1.46
N PHE A 334 -12.04 -16.82 1.38
CA PHE A 334 -12.88 -15.79 0.78
C PHE A 334 -14.11 -15.52 1.65
N GLY A 335 -14.51 -14.25 1.68
CA GLY A 335 -15.71 -13.80 2.34
C GLY A 335 -15.47 -13.16 3.71
N GLY A 336 -16.55 -12.75 4.36
CA GLY A 336 -16.50 -12.15 5.69
C GLY A 336 -16.02 -10.70 5.69
N SER A 337 -15.59 -10.22 6.85
CA SER A 337 -15.22 -8.82 7.08
C SER A 337 -13.85 -8.72 7.71
N TYR A 338 -13.03 -7.79 7.23
CA TYR A 338 -11.81 -7.36 7.90
C TYR A 338 -12.05 -6.02 8.61
N ARG A 339 -11.61 -5.91 9.86
CA ARG A 339 -11.93 -4.80 10.77
C ARG A 339 -10.66 -4.07 11.21
N GLU A 340 -10.37 -2.95 10.54
CA GLU A 340 -9.18 -2.13 10.80
C GLU A 340 -9.56 -0.78 11.41
N PRO A 341 -9.13 -0.46 12.63
CA PRO A 341 -9.53 0.78 13.29
C PRO A 341 -8.91 2.04 12.66
N LEU A 342 -9.67 3.13 12.65
CA LEU A 342 -9.16 4.49 12.40
C LEU A 342 -8.85 5.19 13.73
N GLY A 343 -7.75 5.94 13.78
CA GLY A 343 -7.35 6.72 14.96
C GLY A 343 -8.06 8.08 15.08
N SER A 344 -8.68 8.54 14.00
CA SER A 344 -9.41 9.80 13.90
C SER A 344 -10.63 9.67 12.98
N ASP A 345 -11.57 10.61 13.09
CA ASP A 345 -12.70 10.70 12.16
C ASP A 345 -12.28 11.51 10.91
N PRO A 346 -12.26 10.92 9.70
CA PRO A 346 -11.79 11.59 8.48
C PRO A 346 -12.54 12.90 8.19
N ARG A 347 -11.85 14.04 8.08
CA ARG A 347 -12.54 15.34 7.90
C ARG A 347 -13.15 15.44 6.50
N THR A 348 -12.45 14.87 5.53
CA THR A 348 -12.82 14.83 4.11
C THR A 348 -12.33 13.53 3.48
N LEU A 349 -13.05 13.01 2.48
CA LEU A 349 -12.57 11.93 1.62
C LEU A 349 -12.26 12.45 0.21
N ASN A 350 -11.71 13.67 0.15
CA ASN A 350 -11.20 14.30 -1.06
C ASN A 350 -9.68 14.06 -1.17
N VAL A 351 -9.27 13.37 -2.21
CA VAL A 351 -7.87 12.98 -2.44
C VAL A 351 -6.92 14.18 -2.52
N PHE A 352 -7.38 15.34 -3.00
CA PHE A 352 -6.55 16.54 -3.18
C PHE A 352 -6.44 17.41 -1.92
N THR A 353 -7.28 17.18 -0.90
CA THR A 353 -7.29 17.97 0.36
C THR A 353 -7.20 17.12 1.63
N ALA A 354 -7.17 15.80 1.51
CA ALA A 354 -6.80 14.87 2.59
C ALA A 354 -5.36 15.16 3.06
N ILE A 355 -5.14 15.11 4.37
CA ILE A 355 -3.83 15.36 4.99
C ILE A 355 -3.45 14.33 6.05
N THR A 356 -4.41 13.53 6.53
CA THR A 356 -4.18 12.54 7.59
C THR A 356 -4.00 11.14 7.01
N GLY A 357 -3.26 10.28 7.74
CA GLY A 357 -3.13 8.87 7.38
C GLY A 357 -4.48 8.16 7.26
N ASP A 358 -5.36 8.33 8.26
CA ASP A 358 -6.71 7.73 8.26
C ASP A 358 -7.56 8.14 7.03
N GLU A 359 -7.47 9.40 6.58
CA GLU A 359 -8.14 9.85 5.34
C GLU A 359 -7.57 9.12 4.12
N LEU A 360 -6.25 9.00 4.03
CA LEU A 360 -5.57 8.34 2.91
C LEU A 360 -5.72 6.81 2.93
N ASP A 361 -5.83 6.19 4.10
CA ASP A 361 -6.08 4.75 4.23
C ASP A 361 -7.47 4.39 3.68
N VAL A 362 -8.50 5.19 3.98
CA VAL A 362 -9.83 5.01 3.38
C VAL A 362 -9.79 5.24 1.87
N ILE A 363 -9.16 6.33 1.41
CA ILE A 363 -9.11 6.68 -0.02
C ILE A 363 -8.30 5.65 -0.83
N GLY A 364 -7.23 5.11 -0.27
CA GLY A 364 -6.37 4.10 -0.90
C GLY A 364 -7.05 2.76 -1.14
N ASN A 365 -8.12 2.44 -0.41
CA ASN A 365 -8.95 1.27 -0.69
C ASN A 365 -9.82 1.43 -1.96
N ILE A 366 -9.99 2.66 -2.43
CA ILE A 366 -10.93 3.06 -3.50
C ILE A 366 -10.16 3.49 -4.75
N LEU A 367 -9.21 4.41 -4.63
CA LEU A 367 -8.38 4.93 -5.72
C LEU A 367 -7.05 4.17 -5.81
N GLU A 368 -6.51 4.03 -7.02
CA GLU A 368 -5.22 3.36 -7.27
C GLU A 368 -4.25 4.29 -8.01
N SER A 369 -2.95 4.01 -7.90
CA SER A 369 -1.87 4.71 -8.60
C SER A 369 -1.37 3.89 -9.81
N LEU A 370 -0.48 4.48 -10.63
CA LEU A 370 0.06 3.84 -11.84
C LEU A 370 0.94 2.63 -11.51
N PHE A 371 1.70 2.71 -10.42
CA PHE A 371 2.47 1.60 -9.85
C PHE A 371 2.47 1.69 -8.33
N ILE A 372 2.79 0.58 -7.67
CA ILE A 372 2.92 0.49 -6.21
C ILE A 372 4.34 0.04 -5.83
N ALA A 373 4.71 0.18 -4.56
CA ALA A 373 5.98 -0.35 -4.06
C ALA A 373 5.99 -1.88 -4.15
N HIS A 374 7.07 -2.46 -4.65
CA HIS A 374 7.20 -3.91 -4.70
C HIS A 374 7.34 -4.47 -3.28
N PRO A 375 6.51 -5.47 -2.87
CA PRO A 375 6.52 -5.99 -1.50
C PRO A 375 7.85 -6.65 -1.11
N ASP A 376 8.50 -7.39 -2.01
CA ASP A 376 9.75 -8.09 -1.70
C ASP A 376 10.99 -7.18 -1.76
N GLN A 377 10.86 -6.00 -2.37
CA GLN A 377 11.93 -5.02 -2.48
C GLN A 377 11.31 -3.64 -2.65
N VAL A 378 11.09 -2.95 -1.54
CA VAL A 378 10.33 -1.70 -1.48
C VAL A 378 10.93 -0.58 -2.34
N SER A 379 12.23 -0.61 -2.63
CA SER A 379 12.85 0.34 -3.56
C SER A 379 12.36 0.19 -5.00
N ASP A 380 11.86 -0.99 -5.36
CA ASP A 380 11.47 -1.34 -6.72
C ASP A 380 9.99 -1.05 -6.96
N ASP A 381 9.63 -0.87 -8.23
CA ASP A 381 8.27 -0.54 -8.65
C ASP A 381 7.55 -1.78 -9.17
N LEU A 382 6.35 -2.01 -8.67
CA LEU A 382 5.45 -3.06 -9.17
C LEU A 382 4.39 -2.41 -10.08
N PRO A 383 4.33 -2.78 -11.38
CA PRO A 383 3.30 -2.30 -12.30
C PRO A 383 1.89 -2.51 -11.74
N TRP A 384 1.09 -1.44 -11.72
CA TRP A 384 -0.26 -1.46 -11.18
C TRP A 384 -1.29 -1.03 -12.23
N LEU A 385 -1.79 0.21 -12.26
CA LEU A 385 -2.65 0.67 -13.37
C LEU A 385 -1.87 0.82 -14.69
N ALA A 386 -0.58 1.12 -14.61
CA ALA A 386 0.35 1.04 -15.74
C ALA A 386 1.02 -0.33 -15.78
N LYS A 387 1.00 -0.98 -16.95
CA LYS A 387 1.73 -2.25 -17.20
C LYS A 387 3.24 -2.05 -17.36
N SER A 388 3.65 -0.86 -17.82
CA SER A 388 5.04 -0.47 -18.01
C SER A 388 5.14 1.02 -18.29
N TRP A 389 6.35 1.56 -18.23
CA TRP A 389 6.66 2.93 -18.65
C TRP A 389 8.05 3.03 -19.28
N THR A 390 8.28 4.11 -20.02
CA THR A 390 9.61 4.51 -20.52
C THR A 390 9.91 5.93 -20.06
N MET A 391 11.19 6.21 -19.83
CA MET A 391 11.69 7.55 -19.52
C MET A 391 12.82 7.88 -20.49
N GLU A 392 12.64 8.95 -21.25
CA GLU A 392 13.54 9.35 -22.33
C GLU A 392 14.00 10.79 -22.12
N GLU A 393 15.31 11.06 -22.21
CA GLU A 393 15.82 12.41 -22.36
C GLU A 393 15.59 12.87 -23.81
N ILE A 394 14.92 14.01 -23.96
CA ILE A 394 14.57 14.62 -25.25
C ILE A 394 14.99 16.09 -25.25
N GLU A 395 14.92 16.73 -26.42
CA GLU A 395 15.16 18.17 -26.57
C GLU A 395 13.87 18.86 -27.01
N ILE A 396 13.49 19.92 -26.29
CA ILE A 396 12.37 20.80 -26.66
C ILE A 396 12.90 22.23 -26.71
N ASN A 397 12.79 22.87 -27.87
CA ASN A 397 13.24 24.25 -28.10
C ASN A 397 14.71 24.49 -27.68
N GLY A 398 15.60 23.53 -27.94
CA GLY A 398 17.02 23.64 -27.58
C GLY A 398 17.34 23.42 -26.10
N SER A 399 16.35 23.02 -25.29
CA SER A 399 16.53 22.71 -23.87
C SER A 399 16.28 21.22 -23.61
N LYS A 400 17.08 20.64 -22.70
CA LYS A 400 16.86 19.26 -22.22
C LYS A 400 15.49 19.15 -21.55
N ALA A 401 14.80 18.06 -21.82
CA ALA A 401 13.51 17.72 -21.26
C ALA A 401 13.41 16.20 -21.05
N THR A 402 12.46 15.77 -20.23
CA THR A 402 12.14 14.35 -20.02
C THR A 402 10.77 14.05 -20.61
N LYS A 403 10.68 12.97 -21.38
CA LYS A 403 9.41 12.36 -21.79
C LYS A 403 9.22 11.07 -21.00
N ILE A 404 8.12 10.99 -20.25
CA ILE A 404 7.72 9.77 -19.56
C ILE A 404 6.46 9.23 -20.23
N THR A 405 6.51 8.01 -20.78
CA THR A 405 5.37 7.37 -21.44
C THR A 405 4.90 6.21 -20.59
N PHE A 406 3.63 6.21 -20.18
CA PHE A 406 2.99 5.10 -19.48
C PHE A 406 2.09 4.32 -20.42
N TYR A 407 2.15 3.00 -20.31
CA TYR A 407 1.25 2.08 -20.99
C TYR A 407 0.33 1.46 -19.96
N LEU A 408 -0.98 1.50 -20.19
CA LEU A 408 -2.01 1.11 -19.23
C LEU A 408 -2.54 -0.30 -19.49
N PHE A 409 -3.14 -0.90 -18.48
CA PHE A 409 -4.00 -2.08 -18.63
C PHE A 409 -5.33 -1.67 -19.29
N ASP A 410 -5.88 -2.53 -20.16
CA ASP A 410 -7.09 -2.26 -20.96
C ASP A 410 -8.37 -2.90 -20.39
N ASN A 411 -8.22 -3.71 -19.34
CA ASN A 411 -9.31 -4.39 -18.66
C ASN A 411 -9.82 -3.64 -17.42
N VAL A 412 -9.29 -2.45 -17.12
CA VAL A 412 -9.64 -1.67 -15.92
C VAL A 412 -10.94 -0.89 -16.13
N THR A 413 -11.77 -0.82 -15.09
CA THR A 413 -12.99 -0.03 -15.05
C THR A 413 -13.12 0.70 -13.71
N TRP A 414 -13.70 1.89 -13.75
CA TRP A 414 -14.20 2.58 -12.56
C TRP A 414 -15.37 1.81 -11.93
N HIS A 415 -15.70 2.10 -10.67
CA HIS A 415 -16.80 1.43 -9.94
C HIS A 415 -18.18 1.58 -10.61
N ASP A 416 -18.36 2.60 -11.44
CA ASP A 416 -19.59 2.84 -12.20
C ASP A 416 -19.62 2.11 -13.57
N GLY A 417 -18.56 1.35 -13.89
CA GLY A 417 -18.42 0.57 -15.12
C GLY A 417 -17.81 1.34 -16.29
N VAL A 418 -17.52 2.64 -16.15
CA VAL A 418 -16.80 3.41 -17.18
C VAL A 418 -15.38 2.88 -17.31
N LYS A 419 -14.86 2.80 -18.53
CA LYS A 419 -13.49 2.34 -18.79
C LYS A 419 -12.48 3.34 -18.25
N PHE A 420 -11.48 2.84 -17.53
CA PHE A 420 -10.31 3.62 -17.16
C PHE A 420 -9.39 3.77 -18.39
N THR A 421 -8.95 4.99 -18.67
CA THR A 421 -8.16 5.30 -19.88
C THR A 421 -7.03 6.29 -19.60
N ALA A 422 -6.17 6.47 -20.59
CA ALA A 422 -5.13 7.50 -20.64
C ALA A 422 -5.65 8.92 -20.40
N ARG A 423 -6.95 9.18 -20.67
CA ARG A 423 -7.56 10.49 -20.44
C ARG A 423 -7.74 10.79 -18.96
N ASP A 424 -8.08 9.79 -18.15
CA ASP A 424 -8.20 9.95 -16.68
C ASP A 424 -6.85 10.32 -16.05
N VAL A 425 -5.78 9.67 -16.52
CA VAL A 425 -4.41 9.97 -16.08
C VAL A 425 -4.01 11.39 -16.49
N ALA A 426 -4.26 11.76 -17.75
CA ALA A 426 -3.93 13.09 -18.26
C ALA A 426 -4.70 14.19 -17.54
N PHE A 427 -6.01 13.98 -17.36
CA PHE A 427 -6.87 14.86 -16.59
C PHE A 427 -6.34 15.05 -15.17
N THR A 428 -5.98 13.95 -14.48
CA THR A 428 -5.47 14.02 -13.10
C THR A 428 -4.21 14.90 -13.01
N TRP A 429 -3.24 14.71 -13.91
CA TRP A 429 -2.01 15.51 -13.91
C TRP A 429 -2.25 16.98 -14.26
N ASP A 430 -3.09 17.24 -15.27
CA ASP A 430 -3.42 18.60 -15.66
C ASP A 430 -4.20 19.32 -14.54
N PHE A 431 -5.09 18.61 -13.85
CA PHE A 431 -5.82 19.11 -12.69
C PHE A 431 -4.87 19.48 -11.54
N ILE A 432 -3.91 18.62 -11.18
CA ILE A 432 -2.92 18.94 -10.14
C ILE A 432 -2.08 20.14 -10.55
N LYS A 433 -1.63 20.20 -11.81
CA LYS A 433 -0.85 21.32 -12.33
C LYS A 433 -1.61 22.64 -12.27
N GLU A 434 -2.89 22.64 -12.63
CA GLU A 434 -3.73 23.85 -12.65
C GLU A 434 -4.12 24.29 -11.23
N LYS A 435 -4.63 23.36 -10.42
CA LYS A 435 -5.21 23.66 -9.11
C LYS A 435 -4.19 23.75 -7.99
N LYS A 436 -3.00 23.17 -8.17
CA LYS A 436 -1.87 23.19 -7.22
C LYS A 436 -2.25 22.75 -5.80
N PRO A 437 -2.89 21.58 -5.62
CA PRO A 437 -3.23 21.07 -4.29
C PRO A 437 -1.95 20.88 -3.45
N THR A 438 -1.90 21.48 -2.27
CA THR A 438 -0.66 21.58 -1.46
C THR A 438 0.01 20.23 -1.20
N GLN A 439 -0.76 19.17 -0.97
CA GLN A 439 -0.22 17.86 -0.60
C GLN A 439 0.28 17.03 -1.80
N GLN A 440 -0.18 17.33 -3.02
CA GLN A 440 0.16 16.54 -4.22
C GLN A 440 0.98 17.31 -5.26
N TYR A 441 1.17 18.62 -5.05
CA TYR A 441 1.90 19.46 -6.00
C TYR A 441 3.42 19.33 -5.80
N ALA A 442 4.05 18.57 -6.69
CA ALA A 442 5.48 18.37 -6.77
C ALA A 442 6.13 19.16 -7.93
N MET A 443 7.47 19.19 -7.96
CA MET A 443 8.26 19.93 -8.96
C MET A 443 7.98 19.47 -10.40
N VAL A 444 7.62 18.19 -10.60
CA VAL A 444 7.28 17.68 -11.92
C VAL A 444 6.11 18.45 -12.54
N PHE A 445 5.08 18.83 -11.77
CA PHE A 445 3.91 19.54 -12.27
C PHE A 445 4.22 21.01 -12.58
N GLU A 446 5.12 21.63 -11.83
CA GLU A 446 5.64 22.98 -12.13
C GLU A 446 6.38 22.99 -13.47
N LYS A 447 7.21 21.96 -13.71
CA LYS A 447 8.04 21.84 -14.92
C LYS A 447 7.32 21.15 -16.09
N MET A 448 6.14 20.57 -15.88
CA MET A 448 5.40 19.85 -16.90
C MET A 448 5.01 20.80 -18.03
N ILE A 449 5.46 20.52 -19.24
CA ILE A 449 5.19 21.29 -20.45
C ILE A 449 3.80 20.95 -20.97
N LYS A 450 3.54 19.66 -21.19
CA LYS A 450 2.25 19.15 -21.67
C LYS A 450 2.06 17.68 -21.29
N THR A 451 0.80 17.27 -21.32
CA THR A 451 0.38 15.87 -21.35
C THR A 451 -0.11 15.50 -22.76
N GLU A 452 0.16 14.29 -23.21
CA GLU A 452 -0.25 13.77 -24.52
C GLU A 452 -0.94 12.42 -24.36
N VAL A 453 -2.22 12.35 -24.72
CA VAL A 453 -2.96 11.09 -24.87
C VAL A 453 -2.68 10.57 -26.27
N VAL A 454 -1.89 9.49 -26.36
CA VAL A 454 -1.50 8.88 -27.64
C VAL A 454 -2.63 8.00 -28.18
N ASP A 455 -3.22 7.20 -27.30
CA ASP A 455 -4.41 6.38 -27.51
C ASP A 455 -5.10 6.12 -26.15
N ASP A 456 -6.16 5.31 -26.13
CA ASP A 456 -6.94 5.05 -24.91
C ASP A 456 -6.12 4.43 -23.77
N TYR A 457 -4.97 3.82 -24.05
CA TYR A 457 -4.15 3.12 -23.05
C TYR A 457 -2.68 3.55 -23.05
N THR A 458 -2.37 4.69 -23.67
CA THR A 458 -1.01 5.23 -23.73
C THR A 458 -1.03 6.74 -23.49
N VAL A 459 -0.33 7.18 -22.44
CA VAL A 459 -0.23 8.60 -22.05
C VAL A 459 1.23 8.99 -21.85
N ALA A 460 1.60 10.20 -22.27
CA ALA A 460 2.94 10.72 -22.09
C ALA A 460 2.96 12.11 -21.43
N ALA A 461 3.84 12.30 -20.47
CA ALA A 461 4.15 13.59 -19.86
C ALA A 461 5.47 14.13 -20.43
N TYR A 462 5.49 15.40 -20.80
CA TYR A 462 6.68 16.11 -21.27
C TYR A 462 7.06 17.15 -20.22
N ILE A 463 8.28 17.06 -19.67
CA ILE A 463 8.72 17.85 -18.51
C ILE A 463 9.99 18.60 -18.87
N ASN A 464 10.08 19.87 -18.50
CA ASN A 464 11.28 20.67 -18.71
C ASN A 464 12.40 20.24 -17.76
N GLY A 465 13.62 20.04 -18.27
CA GLY A 465 14.75 19.50 -17.52
C GLY A 465 14.70 17.98 -17.33
N THR A 466 15.65 17.46 -16.55
CA THR A 466 15.84 16.03 -16.28
C THR A 466 15.81 15.75 -14.79
N SER A 467 15.28 14.61 -14.37
CA SER A 467 15.34 14.11 -13.00
C SER A 467 14.87 12.66 -12.93
N TRP A 468 15.54 11.85 -12.11
CA TRP A 468 15.08 10.51 -11.75
C TRP A 468 13.81 10.53 -10.88
N THR A 469 13.49 11.66 -10.23
CA THR A 469 12.32 11.77 -9.34
C THR A 469 11.00 11.92 -10.10
N TYR A 470 11.04 12.43 -11.34
CA TYR A 470 9.84 12.75 -12.11
C TYR A 470 8.89 11.57 -12.31
N LEU A 471 9.41 10.35 -12.40
CA LEU A 471 8.61 9.14 -12.45
C LEU A 471 7.72 8.98 -11.20
N TYR A 472 8.31 9.19 -10.01
CA TYR A 472 7.63 9.02 -8.73
C TYR A 472 6.71 10.19 -8.43
N ASP A 473 7.10 11.42 -8.79
CA ASP A 473 6.28 12.61 -8.60
C ASP A 473 4.98 12.57 -9.44
N LEU A 474 4.99 11.85 -10.59
CA LEU A 474 3.79 11.62 -11.41
C LEU A 474 2.90 10.49 -10.89
N ASN A 475 3.39 9.64 -9.99
CA ASN A 475 2.66 8.48 -9.48
C ASN A 475 1.69 8.86 -8.35
N VAL A 476 0.64 9.56 -8.73
CA VAL A 476 -0.45 10.00 -7.84
C VAL A 476 -1.63 9.03 -7.92
N LEU A 477 -2.57 9.13 -6.97
CA LEU A 477 -3.86 8.45 -7.06
C LEU A 477 -4.66 9.05 -8.22
N ILE A 478 -5.11 8.21 -9.14
CA ILE A 478 -5.80 8.67 -10.35
C ILE A 478 -7.28 8.88 -10.06
N VAL A 479 -7.85 9.96 -10.60
CA VAL A 479 -9.27 10.31 -10.44
C VAL A 479 -10.05 10.18 -11.75
N PRO A 480 -11.36 9.85 -11.71
CA PRO A 480 -12.19 9.73 -12.92
C PRO A 480 -12.46 11.09 -13.56
N GLU A 481 -12.05 11.26 -14.82
CA GLU A 481 -12.25 12.50 -15.58
C GLU A 481 -13.74 12.86 -15.65
N HIS A 482 -14.63 11.88 -15.83
CA HIS A 482 -16.06 12.12 -16.02
C HIS A 482 -16.79 12.60 -14.76
N ILE A 483 -16.16 12.47 -13.58
CA ILE A 483 -16.69 13.03 -12.32
C ILE A 483 -15.96 14.32 -11.98
N TRP A 484 -14.62 14.29 -11.92
CA TRP A 484 -13.83 15.45 -11.48
C TRP A 484 -13.73 16.54 -12.54
N GLY A 485 -13.92 16.22 -13.82
CA GLY A 485 -14.02 17.18 -14.92
C GLY A 485 -15.40 17.84 -15.04
N ASN A 486 -16.39 17.43 -14.24
CA ASN A 486 -17.69 18.08 -14.20
C ASN A 486 -17.63 19.34 -13.32
N GLU A 487 -17.22 20.46 -13.92
CA GLU A 487 -17.08 21.75 -13.23
C GLU A 487 -18.38 22.20 -12.54
N THR A 488 -19.53 21.99 -13.18
CA THR A 488 -20.84 22.32 -12.59
C THR A 488 -21.09 21.53 -11.31
N LEU A 489 -20.84 20.22 -11.33
CA LEU A 489 -20.96 19.37 -10.14
C LEU A 489 -20.03 19.84 -9.02
N LEU A 490 -18.77 20.16 -9.34
CA LEU A 490 -17.82 20.68 -8.36
C LEU A 490 -18.28 22.02 -7.77
N GLU A 491 -18.69 22.97 -8.62
CA GLU A 491 -19.13 24.31 -8.21
C GLU A 491 -20.38 24.26 -7.33
N GLU A 492 -21.38 23.45 -7.69
CA GLU A 492 -22.61 23.24 -6.90
C GLU A 492 -22.30 22.73 -5.48
N HIS A 493 -21.17 22.06 -5.31
CA HIS A 493 -20.69 21.52 -4.03
C HIS A 493 -19.52 22.31 -3.42
N GLY A 494 -19.34 23.58 -3.80
CA GLY A 494 -18.43 24.51 -3.14
C GLY A 494 -17.01 24.55 -3.72
N GLY A 495 -16.82 24.00 -4.92
CA GLY A 495 -15.55 23.92 -5.63
C GLY A 495 -14.68 22.75 -5.16
N TRP A 496 -13.65 22.43 -5.94
CA TRP A 496 -12.82 21.25 -5.72
C TRP A 496 -12.15 21.19 -4.34
N GLU A 497 -11.83 22.32 -3.71
CA GLU A 497 -11.16 22.38 -2.41
C GLU A 497 -12.05 21.89 -1.25
N LYS A 498 -13.35 22.22 -1.32
CA LYS A 498 -14.33 21.93 -0.25
C LYS A 498 -15.16 20.70 -0.53
N TRP A 499 -15.08 20.19 -1.76
CA TRP A 499 -15.85 19.04 -2.19
C TRP A 499 -15.44 17.79 -1.42
N ASP A 500 -16.40 17.00 -0.99
CA ASP A 500 -16.19 15.69 -0.39
C ASP A 500 -17.00 14.67 -1.22
N PRO A 501 -16.35 13.90 -2.11
CA PRO A 501 -17.03 13.05 -3.07
C PRO A 501 -17.84 11.93 -2.40
N SER A 502 -17.53 11.57 -1.14
CA SER A 502 -18.28 10.57 -0.36
C SER A 502 -19.67 11.03 0.08
N LYS A 503 -19.91 12.35 0.06
CA LYS A 503 -21.18 12.96 0.49
C LYS A 503 -22.13 13.27 -0.67
N VAL A 504 -21.67 13.10 -1.90
CA VAL A 504 -22.42 13.47 -3.09
C VAL A 504 -22.84 12.19 -3.83
N PRO A 505 -24.15 11.93 -4.02
CA PRO A 505 -24.61 10.79 -4.80
C PRO A 505 -24.02 10.79 -6.22
N HIS A 506 -23.74 9.60 -6.75
CA HIS A 506 -23.29 9.47 -8.13
C HIS A 506 -24.39 9.97 -9.09
N PRO A 507 -24.06 10.75 -10.14
CA PRO A 507 -25.07 11.37 -10.99
C PRO A 507 -25.90 10.37 -11.81
N THR A 508 -25.38 9.18 -12.09
CA THR A 508 -25.98 8.22 -13.04
C THR A 508 -26.12 6.78 -12.53
N VAL A 509 -25.52 6.43 -11.40
CA VAL A 509 -25.51 5.04 -10.89
C VAL A 509 -26.05 5.05 -9.48
N GLU A 510 -27.25 4.52 -9.32
CA GLU A 510 -27.93 4.48 -8.02
C GLU A 510 -27.12 3.67 -7.00
N GLY A 511 -27.08 4.17 -5.75
CA GLY A 511 -26.36 3.54 -4.65
C GLY A 511 -24.87 3.86 -4.57
N LEU A 512 -24.27 4.46 -5.61
CA LEU A 512 -22.91 4.98 -5.55
C LEU A 512 -22.89 6.45 -5.10
N THR A 513 -21.74 6.86 -4.56
CA THR A 513 -21.38 8.27 -4.37
C THR A 513 -20.43 8.71 -5.49
N CYS A 514 -20.04 9.98 -5.54
CA CYS A 514 -18.99 10.45 -6.43
C CYS A 514 -17.59 9.96 -6.02
N LEU A 515 -17.44 9.35 -4.84
CA LEU A 515 -16.21 8.67 -4.42
C LEU A 515 -16.18 7.28 -5.06
N ILE A 516 -15.84 7.25 -6.34
CA ILE A 516 -15.59 6.04 -7.11
C ILE A 516 -14.10 5.94 -7.44
N GLY A 517 -13.64 4.71 -7.66
CA GLY A 517 -12.27 4.43 -8.03
C GLY A 517 -12.13 3.19 -8.90
N THR A 518 -10.89 2.79 -9.19
CA THR A 518 -10.58 1.52 -9.86
C THR A 518 -10.32 0.39 -8.86
N GLY A 519 -10.21 0.72 -7.57
CA GLY A 519 -9.74 -0.14 -6.50
C GLY A 519 -10.69 -1.26 -6.07
N PRO A 520 -10.21 -2.11 -5.14
CA PRO A 520 -10.87 -3.34 -4.71
C PRO A 520 -12.14 -3.11 -3.89
N TYR A 521 -12.33 -1.93 -3.30
CA TYR A 521 -13.51 -1.62 -2.50
C TYR A 521 -14.22 -0.34 -2.97
N ILE A 522 -15.54 -0.34 -2.78
CA ILE A 522 -16.48 0.75 -3.05
C ILE A 522 -16.90 1.34 -1.71
N PHE A 523 -16.94 2.67 -1.61
CA PHE A 523 -17.51 3.37 -0.46
C PHE A 523 -18.99 3.02 -0.30
N ALA A 524 -19.37 2.42 0.83
CA ALA A 524 -20.74 1.98 1.07
C ALA A 524 -21.47 2.85 2.09
N GLU A 525 -20.84 3.12 3.24
CA GLU A 525 -21.47 3.88 4.32
C GLU A 525 -20.41 4.58 5.18
N ARG A 526 -20.77 5.73 5.74
CA ARG A 526 -20.05 6.35 6.84
C ARG A 526 -21.02 6.78 7.93
N LYS A 527 -20.74 6.36 9.16
CA LYS A 527 -21.37 6.89 10.38
C LYS A 527 -20.34 7.73 11.14
N PRO A 528 -20.46 9.07 11.11
CA PRO A 528 -19.51 9.96 11.78
C PRO A 528 -19.29 9.58 13.25
N GLY A 529 -18.03 9.55 13.68
CA GLY A 529 -17.61 9.14 15.01
C GLY A 529 -17.75 7.64 15.33
N GLU A 530 -18.31 6.82 14.43
CA GLU A 530 -18.53 5.38 14.64
C GLU A 530 -17.70 4.52 13.68
N TYR A 531 -17.92 4.62 12.36
CA TYR A 531 -17.20 3.81 11.37
C TYR A 531 -17.31 4.33 9.93
N ILE A 532 -16.42 3.83 9.07
CA ILE A 532 -16.56 3.80 7.62
C ILE A 532 -16.66 2.33 7.16
N LEU A 533 -17.57 2.04 6.24
CA LEU A 533 -17.77 0.70 5.68
C LEU A 533 -17.50 0.76 4.17
N LEU A 534 -16.60 -0.12 3.72
CA LEU A 534 -16.33 -0.35 2.32
C LEU A 534 -16.78 -1.77 1.94
N LYS A 535 -17.32 -1.92 0.73
CA LYS A 535 -17.76 -3.20 0.19
C LYS A 535 -16.94 -3.58 -1.03
N TRP A 536 -16.63 -4.85 -1.18
CA TRP A 536 -15.86 -5.34 -2.32
C TRP A 536 -16.50 -4.89 -3.66
N ASN A 537 -15.67 -4.32 -4.53
CA ASN A 537 -15.96 -4.07 -5.94
C ASN A 537 -16.03 -5.38 -6.74
N TYR A 538 -17.24 -5.93 -6.95
CA TYR A 538 -17.45 -7.18 -7.67
C TYR A 538 -16.84 -7.24 -9.09
N ASN A 539 -16.70 -6.08 -9.74
CA ASN A 539 -16.10 -5.89 -11.05
C ASN A 539 -14.60 -5.57 -10.99
N TYR A 540 -13.96 -5.72 -9.83
CA TYR A 540 -12.55 -5.40 -9.67
C TYR A 540 -11.71 -6.14 -10.71
N TRP A 541 -10.90 -5.38 -11.44
CA TRP A 541 -10.16 -5.84 -12.60
C TRP A 541 -9.05 -6.85 -12.25
N ARG A 542 -8.63 -6.86 -10.97
CA ARG A 542 -7.75 -7.87 -10.35
C ARG A 542 -8.51 -8.78 -9.38
N ARG A 543 -9.79 -9.07 -9.63
CA ARG A 543 -10.57 -10.00 -8.81
C ARG A 543 -9.82 -11.33 -8.64
N HIS A 544 -9.69 -11.82 -7.40
CA HIS A 544 -9.14 -13.16 -7.17
C HIS A 544 -9.94 -14.22 -7.96
N PRO A 545 -9.29 -15.08 -8.77
CA PRO A 545 -9.99 -16.03 -9.64
C PRO A 545 -10.83 -17.06 -8.88
N GLY A 546 -10.43 -17.38 -7.64
CA GLY A 546 -11.18 -18.22 -6.72
C GLY A 546 -12.45 -17.58 -6.15
N LYS A 547 -12.60 -16.24 -6.23
CA LYS A 547 -13.79 -15.52 -5.78
C LYS A 547 -14.88 -15.55 -6.86
N SER A 548 -15.31 -16.77 -7.21
CA SER A 548 -16.28 -17.09 -8.26
C SER A 548 -17.11 -18.32 -7.87
N LEU A 549 -18.03 -18.76 -8.73
CA LEU A 549 -18.74 -20.03 -8.53
C LEU A 549 -17.80 -21.22 -8.73
N SER A 550 -17.96 -22.22 -7.86
CA SER A 550 -17.47 -23.57 -8.09
C SER A 550 -18.54 -24.36 -8.83
N LEU A 551 -18.15 -25.05 -9.91
CA LEU A 551 -19.03 -25.89 -10.72
C LEU A 551 -18.31 -27.21 -11.01
N THR A 552 -18.88 -28.31 -10.54
CA THR A 552 -18.47 -29.67 -10.89
C THR A 552 -19.67 -30.42 -11.42
N PHE A 553 -19.51 -31.25 -12.44
CA PHE A 553 -20.62 -32.07 -12.94
C PHE A 553 -20.17 -33.47 -13.34
N THR A 554 -21.13 -34.40 -13.34
CA THR A 554 -20.97 -35.76 -13.85
C THR A 554 -21.89 -35.96 -15.05
N SER A 555 -21.38 -36.58 -16.11
CA SER A 555 -22.14 -36.96 -17.30
C SER A 555 -21.64 -38.30 -17.85
N THR A 556 -22.50 -39.03 -18.55
CA THR A 556 -22.11 -40.26 -19.26
C THR A 556 -21.17 -39.95 -20.43
N GLU A 557 -20.00 -40.60 -20.49
CA GLU A 557 -18.99 -40.36 -21.54
C GLU A 557 -19.35 -40.97 -22.91
N SER A 558 -20.07 -42.09 -22.91
CA SER A 558 -20.51 -42.75 -24.15
C SER A 558 -21.89 -43.39 -24.02
N LEU A 559 -22.72 -43.16 -25.02
CA LEU A 559 -24.09 -43.67 -25.12
C LEU A 559 -24.43 -43.95 -26.60
N TYR A 560 -25.58 -44.59 -26.86
CA TYR A 560 -26.06 -44.80 -28.23
C TYR A 560 -27.06 -43.71 -28.63
N ALA A 561 -27.15 -43.41 -29.93
CA ALA A 561 -28.16 -42.51 -30.48
C ALA A 561 -29.57 -42.94 -30.00
N GLY A 562 -30.29 -41.99 -29.38
CA GLY A 562 -31.61 -42.17 -28.79
C GLY A 562 -31.60 -42.55 -27.31
N ASP A 563 -30.42 -42.76 -26.71
CA ASP A 563 -30.28 -42.85 -25.26
C ASP A 563 -30.35 -41.44 -24.63
N VAL A 564 -30.76 -41.39 -23.36
CA VAL A 564 -30.83 -40.16 -22.57
C VAL A 564 -29.46 -39.90 -21.93
N LEU A 565 -28.95 -38.68 -22.10
CA LEU A 565 -27.81 -38.17 -21.36
C LEU A 565 -28.29 -37.56 -20.04
N ASP A 566 -27.98 -38.19 -18.93
CA ASP A 566 -28.19 -37.61 -17.61
C ASP A 566 -26.95 -36.80 -17.17
N VAL A 567 -27.20 -35.60 -16.67
CA VAL A 567 -26.20 -34.68 -16.15
C VAL A 567 -26.59 -34.27 -14.74
N SER A 568 -25.63 -34.34 -13.81
CA SER A 568 -25.76 -33.85 -12.44
C SER A 568 -24.64 -32.87 -12.15
N ALA A 569 -24.99 -31.63 -11.85
CA ALA A 569 -24.07 -30.53 -11.56
C ALA A 569 -24.21 -30.08 -10.10
N THR A 570 -23.09 -29.83 -9.44
CA THR A 570 -23.03 -29.23 -8.10
C THR A 570 -22.47 -27.82 -8.23
N VAL A 571 -23.19 -26.84 -7.70
CA VAL A 571 -22.84 -25.42 -7.76
C VAL A 571 -22.69 -24.87 -6.34
N GLN A 572 -21.55 -24.24 -6.06
CA GLN A 572 -21.28 -23.56 -4.80
C GLN A 572 -20.80 -22.13 -5.07
N ASP A 573 -21.05 -21.22 -4.12
CA ASP A 573 -20.42 -19.91 -4.12
C ASP A 573 -18.94 -19.98 -3.70
N TYR A 574 -18.26 -18.83 -3.71
CA TYR A 574 -16.85 -18.73 -3.36
C TYR A 574 -16.55 -18.98 -1.88
N THR A 575 -17.57 -19.05 -1.02
CA THR A 575 -17.44 -19.44 0.40
C THR A 575 -17.59 -20.96 0.59
N GLY A 576 -17.94 -21.68 -0.48
CA GLY A 576 -18.28 -23.11 -0.44
C GLY A 576 -19.74 -23.38 -0.10
N SER A 577 -20.56 -22.35 0.08
CA SER A 577 -21.98 -22.51 0.38
C SER A 577 -22.75 -22.96 -0.87
N PRO A 578 -23.74 -23.87 -0.75
CA PRO A 578 -24.52 -24.31 -1.91
C PRO A 578 -25.27 -23.15 -2.58
N ALA A 579 -25.08 -22.97 -3.89
CA ALA A 579 -25.74 -21.91 -4.65
C ALA A 579 -27.14 -22.37 -5.09
N THR A 580 -28.13 -22.27 -4.19
CA THR A 580 -29.50 -22.77 -4.45
C THR A 580 -30.34 -21.87 -5.37
N ASN A 581 -29.88 -20.65 -5.63
CA ASN A 581 -30.52 -19.70 -6.54
C ASN A 581 -29.89 -19.71 -7.95
N ALA A 582 -29.00 -20.66 -8.24
CA ALA A 582 -28.36 -20.74 -9.54
C ALA A 582 -29.35 -21.18 -10.65
N THR A 583 -29.15 -20.67 -11.85
CA THR A 583 -29.65 -21.25 -13.09
C THR A 583 -28.55 -22.10 -13.71
N VAL A 584 -28.88 -23.33 -14.14
CA VAL A 584 -27.90 -24.24 -14.74
C VAL A 584 -28.41 -24.68 -16.10
N LEU A 585 -27.59 -24.46 -17.13
CA LEU A 585 -27.86 -24.81 -18.52
C LEU A 585 -26.91 -25.94 -18.95
N VAL A 586 -27.45 -26.99 -19.56
CA VAL A 586 -26.70 -28.10 -20.13
C VAL A 586 -26.84 -28.05 -21.66
N GLU A 587 -25.73 -27.90 -22.34
CA GLU A 587 -25.65 -27.79 -23.80
C GLU A 587 -24.82 -28.94 -24.38
N ILE A 588 -25.28 -29.50 -25.50
CA ILE A 588 -24.49 -30.41 -26.34
C ILE A 588 -24.02 -29.61 -27.54
N LEU A 589 -22.71 -29.61 -27.80
CA LEU A 589 -22.08 -28.86 -28.88
C LEU A 589 -21.41 -29.78 -29.89
N GLN A 590 -21.47 -29.38 -31.16
CA GLN A 590 -20.69 -29.93 -32.27
C GLN A 590 -19.96 -28.78 -32.94
N ASP A 591 -18.63 -28.84 -33.03
CA ASP A 591 -17.79 -27.77 -33.59
C ASP A 591 -18.17 -26.37 -33.02
N ASP A 592 -18.26 -26.28 -31.69
CA ASP A 592 -18.68 -25.10 -30.91
C ASP A 592 -20.10 -24.58 -31.15
N SER A 593 -20.90 -25.25 -31.98
CA SER A 593 -22.30 -24.93 -32.22
C SER A 593 -23.22 -25.74 -31.32
N VAL A 594 -24.13 -25.07 -30.61
CA VAL A 594 -25.12 -25.73 -29.74
C VAL A 594 -26.12 -26.51 -30.58
N VAL A 595 -26.15 -27.83 -30.41
CA VAL A 595 -27.10 -28.73 -31.11
C VAL A 595 -28.29 -29.10 -30.23
N LYS A 596 -28.11 -29.15 -28.90
CA LYS A 596 -29.18 -29.33 -27.92
C LYS A 596 -28.89 -28.50 -26.67
N SER A 597 -29.94 -28.03 -26.01
CA SER A 597 -29.84 -27.24 -24.78
C SER A 597 -31.04 -27.53 -23.87
N VAL A 598 -30.77 -27.75 -22.58
CA VAL A 598 -31.79 -28.04 -21.54
C VAL A 598 -31.39 -27.34 -20.24
N SER A 599 -32.36 -26.69 -19.58
CA SER A 599 -32.17 -26.17 -18.22
C SER A 599 -32.27 -27.31 -17.21
N ALA A 600 -31.31 -27.38 -16.29
CA ALA A 600 -31.32 -28.33 -15.18
C ALA A 600 -32.25 -27.87 -14.06
N THR A 601 -32.81 -28.83 -13.33
CA THR A 601 -33.72 -28.59 -12.19
C THR A 601 -32.94 -28.71 -10.88
N HIS A 602 -33.13 -27.77 -9.96
CA HIS A 602 -32.55 -27.84 -8.61
C HIS A 602 -33.17 -29.01 -7.81
N THR A 603 -32.33 -29.82 -7.18
CA THR A 603 -32.72 -31.03 -6.44
C THR A 603 -32.37 -30.98 -4.95
N GLY A 604 -31.72 -29.90 -4.48
CA GLY A 604 -31.28 -29.69 -3.10
C GLY A 604 -29.77 -29.48 -2.97
N GLU A 605 -29.31 -28.80 -1.92
CA GLU A 605 -27.88 -28.64 -1.59
C GLU A 605 -27.00 -28.17 -2.78
N GLY A 606 -27.51 -27.22 -3.58
CA GLY A 606 -26.80 -26.71 -4.77
C GLY A 606 -26.64 -27.71 -5.92
N VAL A 607 -27.35 -28.84 -5.90
CA VAL A 607 -27.31 -29.86 -6.95
C VAL A 607 -28.42 -29.65 -7.99
N TYR A 608 -28.04 -29.70 -9.26
CA TYR A 608 -28.91 -29.49 -10.42
C TYR A 608 -28.82 -30.68 -11.38
N THR A 609 -29.97 -31.23 -11.76
CA THR A 609 -30.02 -32.39 -12.67
C THR A 609 -30.77 -32.07 -13.96
N ALA A 610 -30.26 -32.56 -15.09
CA ALA A 610 -30.90 -32.49 -16.39
C ALA A 610 -30.82 -33.84 -17.10
N SER A 611 -31.83 -34.13 -17.93
CA SER A 611 -31.86 -35.28 -18.83
C SER A 611 -32.03 -34.77 -20.25
N VAL A 612 -31.10 -35.11 -21.14
CA VAL A 612 -31.07 -34.67 -22.55
C VAL A 612 -31.20 -35.88 -23.46
N ASP A 613 -32.31 -36.01 -24.17
CA ASP A 613 -32.47 -37.03 -25.21
C ASP A 613 -31.49 -36.77 -26.34
N THR A 614 -30.64 -37.73 -26.70
CA THR A 614 -29.66 -37.56 -27.78
C THR A 614 -30.25 -37.73 -29.17
N GLY A 615 -31.46 -38.29 -29.33
CA GLY A 615 -32.13 -38.43 -30.63
C GLY A 615 -31.23 -39.09 -31.69
N ASP A 616 -31.13 -38.47 -32.87
CA ASP A 616 -30.34 -39.00 -33.99
C ASP A 616 -28.87 -38.53 -34.00
N LEU A 617 -28.37 -37.97 -32.90
CA LEU A 617 -26.96 -37.54 -32.81
C LEU A 617 -26.02 -38.73 -33.02
N SER A 618 -24.88 -38.50 -33.69
CA SER A 618 -23.86 -39.54 -33.87
C SER A 618 -22.48 -38.91 -34.07
N GLY A 619 -21.47 -39.49 -33.43
CA GLY A 619 -20.10 -38.95 -33.41
C GLY A 619 -19.74 -38.36 -32.05
N THR A 620 -18.72 -37.51 -32.04
CA THR A 620 -18.18 -36.88 -30.83
C THR A 620 -18.76 -35.49 -30.66
N TYR A 621 -19.18 -35.18 -29.44
CA TYR A 621 -19.76 -33.92 -29.01
C TYR A 621 -19.08 -33.42 -27.74
N THR A 622 -19.31 -32.16 -27.40
CA THR A 622 -18.94 -31.56 -26.11
C THR A 622 -20.20 -31.29 -25.30
N VAL A 623 -20.23 -31.71 -24.04
CA VAL A 623 -21.26 -31.33 -23.07
C VAL A 623 -20.73 -30.13 -22.29
N ARG A 624 -21.36 -28.97 -22.45
CA ARG A 624 -21.07 -27.77 -21.66
C ARG A 624 -22.16 -27.59 -20.61
N VAL A 625 -21.75 -27.47 -19.36
CA VAL A 625 -22.62 -27.07 -18.26
C VAL A 625 -22.26 -25.65 -17.87
N THR A 626 -23.23 -24.74 -17.87
CA THR A 626 -23.06 -23.34 -17.47
C THR A 626 -23.97 -23.05 -16.30
N ALA A 627 -23.41 -22.62 -15.18
CA ALA A 627 -24.12 -22.19 -13.99
C ALA A 627 -24.01 -20.67 -13.82
N SER A 628 -25.13 -20.01 -13.53
CA SER A 628 -25.18 -18.59 -13.19
C SER A 628 -25.95 -18.39 -11.89
N ALA A 629 -25.39 -17.67 -10.92
CA ALA A 629 -26.04 -17.42 -9.63
C ALA A 629 -25.81 -15.98 -9.15
N GLU A 630 -26.77 -15.46 -8.39
CA GLU A 630 -26.67 -14.13 -7.78
C GLU A 630 -26.06 -14.24 -6.37
N ILE A 631 -24.93 -13.59 -6.14
CA ILE A 631 -24.25 -13.57 -4.84
C ILE A 631 -24.00 -12.11 -4.48
N LEU A 632 -24.47 -11.68 -3.30
CA LEU A 632 -24.38 -10.29 -2.83
C LEU A 632 -24.94 -9.24 -3.81
N GLY A 633 -25.97 -9.60 -4.60
CA GLY A 633 -26.56 -8.71 -5.60
C GLY A 633 -25.85 -8.71 -6.96
N TYR A 634 -24.88 -9.61 -7.16
CA TYR A 634 -24.09 -9.71 -8.39
C TYR A 634 -24.18 -11.08 -9.05
N THR A 635 -24.27 -11.11 -10.37
CA THR A 635 -24.36 -12.36 -11.14
C THR A 635 -22.97 -12.94 -11.43
N PHE A 636 -22.70 -14.13 -10.90
CA PHE A 636 -21.53 -14.92 -11.25
C PHE A 636 -21.91 -16.00 -12.25
N THR A 637 -21.04 -16.28 -13.21
CA THR A 637 -21.24 -17.36 -14.19
C THR A 637 -19.99 -18.22 -14.29
N LYS A 638 -20.17 -19.54 -14.34
CA LYS A 638 -19.10 -20.53 -14.50
C LYS A 638 -19.55 -21.60 -15.47
N SER A 639 -18.65 -22.01 -16.37
CA SER A 639 -18.88 -23.12 -17.29
C SER A 639 -17.84 -24.22 -17.09
N ALA A 640 -18.25 -25.45 -17.33
CA ALA A 640 -17.42 -26.64 -17.34
C ALA A 640 -17.81 -27.52 -18.53
N GLU A 641 -16.84 -28.24 -19.10
CA GLU A 641 -17.05 -29.05 -20.30
C GLU A 641 -16.53 -30.48 -20.14
N ALA A 642 -17.17 -31.43 -20.82
CA ALA A 642 -16.76 -32.83 -20.92
C ALA A 642 -17.04 -33.37 -22.33
N SER A 643 -16.29 -34.39 -22.75
CA SER A 643 -16.53 -35.04 -24.05
C SER A 643 -17.65 -36.09 -23.96
N LEU A 644 -18.44 -36.19 -25.04
CA LEU A 644 -19.51 -37.17 -25.20
C LEU A 644 -19.35 -37.90 -26.53
N THR A 645 -19.30 -39.23 -26.50
CA THR A 645 -19.32 -40.07 -27.71
C THR A 645 -20.69 -40.72 -27.89
N VAL A 646 -21.42 -40.30 -28.93
CA VAL A 646 -22.71 -40.89 -29.29
C VAL A 646 -22.51 -41.91 -30.42
N LYS A 647 -22.63 -43.19 -30.08
CA LYS A 647 -22.51 -44.30 -31.03
C LYS A 647 -23.79 -44.44 -31.85
N PRO A 648 -23.72 -44.84 -33.13
CA PRO A 648 -24.90 -45.09 -33.93
C PRO A 648 -25.85 -46.12 -33.29
N ALA A 649 -27.16 -45.92 -33.40
CA ALA A 649 -28.17 -46.79 -32.79
C ALA A 649 -28.04 -48.28 -33.20
N TYR A 650 -27.58 -48.57 -34.41
CA TYR A 650 -27.43 -49.95 -34.89
C TYR A 650 -26.35 -50.73 -34.12
N GLU A 651 -25.32 -50.04 -33.59
CA GLU A 651 -24.24 -50.69 -32.83
C GLU A 651 -24.75 -51.29 -31.52
N LYS A 652 -25.82 -50.73 -30.94
CA LYS A 652 -26.50 -51.27 -29.75
C LYS A 652 -27.04 -52.68 -29.99
N TYR A 653 -27.46 -52.97 -31.22
CA TYR A 653 -28.08 -54.24 -31.62
C TYR A 653 -27.12 -55.19 -32.37
N LEU A 654 -25.89 -54.76 -32.66
CA LEU A 654 -24.90 -55.54 -33.40
C LEU A 654 -24.70 -56.96 -32.83
N PRO A 655 -24.62 -57.17 -31.49
CA PRO A 655 -24.51 -58.51 -30.92
C PRO A 655 -25.71 -59.41 -31.27
N HIS A 656 -26.92 -58.86 -31.28
CA HIS A 656 -28.14 -59.58 -31.62
C HIS A 656 -28.22 -59.89 -33.12
N ILE A 657 -27.81 -58.94 -33.97
CA ILE A 657 -27.74 -59.13 -35.43
C ILE A 657 -26.74 -60.23 -35.79
N ILE A 658 -25.57 -60.27 -35.13
CA ILE A 658 -24.58 -61.33 -35.32
C ILE A 658 -25.15 -62.69 -34.91
N VAL A 659 -25.83 -62.79 -33.76
CA VAL A 659 -26.48 -64.04 -33.32
C VAL A 659 -27.54 -64.49 -34.32
N VAL A 660 -28.40 -63.59 -34.79
CA VAL A 660 -29.42 -63.90 -35.81
C VAL A 660 -28.76 -64.33 -37.14
N ALA A 661 -27.70 -63.66 -37.58
CA ALA A 661 -26.97 -64.02 -38.78
C ALA A 661 -26.31 -65.41 -38.65
N VAL A 662 -25.70 -65.73 -37.49
CA VAL A 662 -25.15 -67.05 -37.20
C VAL A 662 -26.25 -68.11 -37.20
N ILE A 663 -27.40 -67.84 -36.59
CA ILE A 663 -28.57 -68.75 -36.61
C ILE A 663 -29.05 -68.97 -38.05
N ILE A 664 -29.17 -67.91 -38.85
CA ILE A 664 -29.57 -68.01 -40.26
C ILE A 664 -28.56 -68.84 -41.06
N VAL A 665 -27.26 -68.60 -40.88
CA VAL A 665 -26.19 -69.38 -41.54
C VAL A 665 -26.27 -70.85 -41.12
N ILE A 666 -26.46 -71.15 -39.84
CA ILE A 666 -26.66 -72.52 -39.34
C ILE A 666 -27.90 -73.14 -39.99
N VAL A 667 -29.03 -72.43 -40.05
CA VAL A 667 -30.27 -72.93 -40.68
C VAL A 667 -30.06 -73.19 -42.17
N VAL A 668 -29.40 -72.29 -42.89
CA VAL A 668 -29.07 -72.46 -44.33
C VAL A 668 -28.15 -73.66 -44.54
N ILE A 669 -27.13 -73.84 -43.70
CA ILE A 669 -26.24 -75.01 -43.74
C ILE A 669 -27.03 -76.29 -43.48
N VAL A 670 -27.89 -76.32 -42.46
CA VAL A 670 -28.75 -77.48 -42.13
C VAL A 670 -29.70 -77.82 -43.29
N VAL A 671 -30.31 -76.81 -43.93
CA VAL A 671 -31.19 -77.00 -45.08
C VAL A 671 -30.43 -77.49 -46.32
N ALA A 672 -29.23 -76.96 -46.57
CA ALA A 672 -28.37 -77.39 -47.67
C ALA A 672 -27.86 -78.82 -47.48
N LEU A 673 -27.51 -79.21 -46.25
CA LEU A 673 -27.12 -80.58 -45.90
C LEU A 673 -28.27 -81.58 -46.00
N ARG A 674 -29.54 -81.15 -45.86
CA ARG A 674 -30.72 -82.01 -46.07
C ARG A 674 -31.15 -82.17 -47.53
N ARG A 675 -30.61 -81.37 -48.46
CA ARG A 675 -30.92 -81.42 -49.91
C ARG A 675 -29.87 -82.16 -50.74
N ARG A 676 -28.77 -82.62 -50.12
CA ARG A 676 -27.86 -83.64 -50.67
C ARG A 676 -28.23 -84.99 -50.05
#